data_AF-A0A821PQB5-F1
#
_entry.id   AF-A0A821PQB5-F1
#
_cell.length_a   1.000
_cell.length_b   1.000
_cell.length_c   1.000
_cell.angle_alpha   90.00
_cell.angle_beta   90.00
_cell.angle_gamma   90.00
#
_symmetry.space_group_name_H-M   'P 1'
#
loop_
_entity.id
_entity.type
_entity.pdbx_description
1 polymer ?
#
loop_
_entity_poly.entity_id
_entity_poly.type
_entity_poly.pdbx_seq_one_letter_code
_entity_poly.pdbx_strand_id
1 'polypeptide(L)'
;MVFLEQLEGISKVALRFLCPCIWFIFSDRHKGTFKCLTAFILGFCLGQAYFHYLLKFILPNTIGLSLGLIISVFLGIGNAISIQIRCISVLLLPMYCGKAGRGILKAFVLAYVVAGPITNMAFNAKEVVRVFACSTQLSCNITRIKYNFIANPFRRALLSMNPETDEFKGTLRSIRDIVNPIEIELENSIEIQDTKVENDIVDDMFYFRHKSDQIQEKYRISAKDPEPIQYWKKYVQKIELRCQRQIDHAVIYCMRIFSSSYNICYSILPIHAGIVCWPLMLQNACHIDRYLGSLCKYEVLLDPGLGEGYMYLKKASVTFIENLNDVNISVREIVENDPHCRLAKESAEQLIDAFKEKYSIMQEAILVVNVCLVLLFLRLVTSAQSYHDLYLTNIDYDNVYITGYFKRIDQRRRNKHKCTLLPLKKMERNRYIDVYLTSYIPSERSKIFTQILKLTLEAITATTFVMLDRLFYEALDVVRQYADSEHYGIGDLDVLVEGKGFLASMVRKVIDGLGKVNTSSICLSNKECLPQPHAILPSYYFKIYGGYLWILALLYLNPYTLRLRRLICGFFYPHREKQRILHLYNDILKKRLRMQKTLRKKAVQAVRAHYLSGENLLSLRIRFPQLLGWLGALPLARMKCLICEEIEPNLKKRCDKSWHNCSSIRCPFVYCDECWKDVGSSCLACDPALNELSDVDSLSDDQPPRY
;
A
#
# COMPACT_ATOMS: atom_id res chain seq x y z
N MET A 1 -10.15 -50.81 -50.11
CA MET A 1 -9.61 -49.83 -51.09
C MET A 1 -10.73 -48.92 -51.60
N VAL A 2 -11.90 -49.47 -51.98
CA VAL A 2 -13.13 -48.72 -52.38
C VAL A 2 -13.74 -47.85 -51.26
N PHE A 3 -13.71 -48.32 -50.00
CA PHE A 3 -14.23 -47.57 -48.83
C PHE A 3 -13.43 -46.29 -48.48
N LEU A 4 -12.16 -46.21 -48.91
CA LEU A 4 -11.26 -45.08 -48.58
C LEU A 4 -11.21 -44.01 -49.68
N GLU A 5 -11.45 -44.37 -50.95
CA GLU A 5 -11.79 -43.40 -52.00
C GLU A 5 -13.17 -42.77 -51.76
N GLN A 6 -14.10 -43.53 -51.17
CA GLN A 6 -15.39 -42.98 -50.71
C GLN A 6 -15.22 -41.92 -49.62
N LEU A 7 -14.25 -42.01 -48.71
CA LEU A 7 -14.02 -41.00 -47.66
C LEU A 7 -13.38 -39.69 -48.16
N GLU A 8 -12.52 -39.75 -49.18
CA GLU A 8 -12.03 -38.56 -49.89
C GLU A 8 -13.14 -37.91 -50.73
N GLY A 9 -14.12 -38.70 -51.17
CA GLY A 9 -15.41 -38.26 -51.69
C GLY A 9 -16.33 -37.66 -50.60
N ILE A 10 -16.44 -38.30 -49.44
CA ILE A 10 -17.29 -37.87 -48.31
C ILE A 10 -16.76 -36.60 -47.67
N SER A 11 -15.45 -36.35 -47.61
CA SER A 11 -14.91 -35.05 -47.15
C SER A 11 -15.21 -33.92 -48.15
N LYS A 12 -15.21 -34.23 -49.46
CA LYS A 12 -15.62 -33.29 -50.51
C LYS A 12 -17.14 -33.06 -50.52
N VAL A 13 -17.94 -34.05 -50.15
CA VAL A 13 -19.40 -33.97 -50.02
C VAL A 13 -19.79 -33.27 -48.71
N ALA A 14 -19.09 -33.52 -47.59
CA ALA A 14 -19.30 -32.83 -46.32
C ALA A 14 -18.94 -31.34 -46.41
N LEU A 15 -17.85 -30.97 -47.11
CA LEU A 15 -17.56 -29.56 -47.44
C LEU A 15 -18.65 -28.92 -48.32
N ARG A 16 -19.27 -29.71 -49.20
CA ARG A 16 -20.37 -29.28 -50.09
C ARG A 16 -21.65 -28.98 -49.33
N PHE A 17 -21.90 -29.69 -48.22
CA PHE A 17 -23.10 -29.56 -47.39
C PHE A 17 -22.95 -28.57 -46.22
N LEU A 18 -21.79 -28.49 -45.56
CA LEU A 18 -21.58 -27.60 -44.40
C LEU A 18 -21.29 -26.14 -44.77
N CYS A 19 -20.73 -25.86 -45.96
CA CYS A 19 -20.48 -24.49 -46.40
C CYS A 19 -20.30 -24.39 -47.93
N PRO A 20 -21.39 -24.16 -48.70
CA PRO A 20 -21.36 -24.16 -50.17
C PRO A 20 -20.34 -23.18 -50.77
N CYS A 21 -20.17 -22.01 -50.15
CA CYS A 21 -19.24 -20.96 -50.60
C CYS A 21 -17.77 -21.39 -50.53
N ILE A 22 -17.40 -22.18 -49.51
CA ILE A 22 -16.06 -22.73 -49.35
C ILE A 22 -15.81 -23.75 -50.46
N TRP A 23 -16.76 -24.67 -50.71
CA TRP A 23 -16.66 -25.67 -51.77
C TRP A 23 -16.45 -25.08 -53.18
N PHE A 24 -17.02 -23.91 -53.48
CA PHE A 24 -16.82 -23.23 -54.77
C PHE A 24 -15.40 -22.67 -54.98
N ILE A 25 -14.69 -22.31 -53.90
CA ILE A 25 -13.24 -22.01 -53.96
C ILE A 25 -12.44 -23.29 -54.30
N PHE A 26 -12.94 -24.45 -53.85
CA PHE A 26 -12.29 -25.77 -53.99
C PHE A 26 -12.68 -26.57 -55.25
N SER A 27 -13.55 -26.05 -56.13
CA SER A 27 -14.00 -26.79 -57.33
C SER A 27 -13.30 -26.31 -58.60
N ASP A 28 -12.58 -27.21 -59.27
CA ASP A 28 -11.83 -26.96 -60.51
C ASP A 28 -12.69 -27.04 -61.78
N ARG A 29 -14.01 -27.26 -61.64
CA ARG A 29 -14.91 -27.66 -62.75
C ARG A 29 -15.87 -26.59 -63.29
N HIS A 30 -15.92 -25.38 -62.74
CA HIS A 30 -16.91 -24.37 -63.18
C HIS A 30 -16.33 -22.99 -63.57
N LYS A 31 -17.02 -22.36 -64.54
CA LYS A 31 -16.74 -21.11 -65.26
C LYS A 31 -16.05 -20.03 -64.41
N GLY A 32 -14.97 -19.45 -64.94
CA GLY A 32 -14.05 -18.54 -64.23
C GLY A 32 -14.70 -17.33 -63.56
N THR A 33 -15.81 -16.81 -64.08
CA THR A 33 -16.50 -15.63 -63.51
C THR A 33 -17.14 -15.89 -62.14
N PHE A 34 -17.80 -17.03 -61.95
CA PHE A 34 -18.44 -17.37 -60.67
C PHE A 34 -17.40 -17.64 -59.56
N LYS A 35 -16.26 -18.24 -59.93
CA LYS A 35 -15.12 -18.46 -59.02
C LYS A 35 -14.48 -17.15 -58.56
N CYS A 36 -14.31 -16.19 -59.47
CA CYS A 36 -13.78 -14.86 -59.13
C CYS A 36 -14.74 -14.09 -58.22
N LEU A 37 -16.05 -14.14 -58.49
CA LEU A 37 -17.06 -13.46 -57.67
C LEU A 37 -17.12 -14.04 -56.25
N THR A 38 -17.16 -15.37 -56.13
CA THR A 38 -17.19 -16.03 -54.80
C THR A 38 -15.90 -15.79 -54.01
N ALA A 39 -14.74 -15.81 -54.66
CA ALA A 39 -13.47 -15.50 -54.02
C ALA A 39 -13.36 -14.02 -53.60
N PHE A 40 -13.90 -13.09 -54.41
CA PHE A 40 -14.00 -11.68 -54.05
C PHE A 40 -14.86 -11.48 -52.80
N ILE A 41 -16.06 -12.06 -52.76
CA ILE A 41 -16.97 -11.96 -51.61
C ILE A 41 -16.30 -12.51 -50.36
N LEU A 42 -15.62 -13.66 -50.45
CA LEU A 42 -14.95 -14.26 -49.29
C LEU A 42 -13.77 -13.40 -48.81
N GLY A 43 -12.96 -12.85 -49.71
CA GLY A 43 -11.90 -11.91 -49.37
C GLY A 43 -12.43 -10.61 -48.75
N PHE A 44 -13.54 -10.08 -49.27
CA PHE A 44 -14.20 -8.89 -48.74
C PHE A 44 -14.78 -9.15 -47.33
N CYS A 45 -15.45 -10.27 -47.12
CA CYS A 45 -15.96 -10.68 -45.81
C CYS A 45 -14.82 -10.87 -44.79
N LEU A 46 -13.69 -11.46 -45.20
CA LEU A 46 -12.50 -11.57 -44.34
C LEU A 46 -11.95 -10.19 -43.96
N GLY A 47 -11.91 -9.25 -44.90
CA GLY A 47 -11.51 -7.87 -44.64
C GLY A 47 -12.45 -7.15 -43.68
N GLN A 48 -13.77 -7.37 -43.83
CA GLN A 48 -14.77 -6.79 -42.92
C GLN A 48 -14.71 -7.41 -41.52
N ALA A 49 -14.47 -8.71 -41.42
CA ALA A 49 -14.22 -9.35 -40.13
C ALA A 49 -12.96 -8.76 -39.47
N TYR A 50 -11.88 -8.55 -40.22
CA TYR A 50 -10.68 -7.90 -39.72
C TYR A 50 -10.97 -6.47 -39.23
N PHE A 51 -11.77 -5.69 -39.97
CA PHE A 51 -12.16 -4.35 -39.55
C PHE A 51 -12.98 -4.36 -38.25
N HIS A 52 -14.08 -5.14 -38.21
CA HIS A 52 -15.04 -5.09 -37.12
C HIS A 52 -14.47 -5.63 -35.81
N TYR A 53 -13.62 -6.66 -35.85
CA TYR A 53 -13.09 -7.28 -34.65
C TYR A 53 -11.76 -6.67 -34.17
N LEU A 54 -11.03 -5.93 -35.01
CA LEU A 54 -9.69 -5.43 -34.68
C LEU A 54 -9.53 -3.92 -34.88
N LEU A 55 -9.63 -3.44 -36.12
CA LEU A 55 -9.37 -2.03 -36.45
C LEU A 55 -10.37 -1.06 -35.77
N LYS A 56 -11.62 -1.48 -35.59
CA LYS A 56 -12.68 -0.68 -34.96
C LYS A 56 -12.36 -0.26 -33.52
N PHE A 57 -11.52 -1.01 -32.81
CA PHE A 57 -11.16 -0.69 -31.43
C PHE A 57 -10.08 0.38 -31.29
N ILE A 58 -9.39 0.77 -32.38
CA ILE A 58 -8.24 1.67 -32.33
C ILE A 58 -8.44 2.94 -33.15
N LEU A 59 -9.10 2.85 -34.31
CA LEU A 59 -9.28 3.99 -35.19
C LEU A 59 -10.60 4.72 -34.88
N PRO A 60 -10.61 6.07 -34.98
CA PRO A 60 -11.84 6.85 -34.95
C PRO A 60 -12.83 6.31 -35.98
N ASN A 61 -14.13 6.27 -35.65
CA ASN A 61 -15.16 5.57 -36.42
C ASN A 61 -15.17 5.92 -37.92
N THR A 62 -14.87 7.16 -38.31
CA THR A 62 -14.88 7.62 -39.71
C THR A 62 -13.67 7.15 -40.51
N ILE A 63 -12.45 7.37 -39.98
CA ILE A 63 -11.18 6.97 -40.60
C ILE A 63 -11.02 5.45 -40.59
N GLY A 64 -11.50 4.80 -39.52
CA GLY A 64 -11.50 3.34 -39.42
C GLY A 64 -12.38 2.70 -40.49
N LEU A 65 -13.59 3.22 -40.72
CA LEU A 65 -14.53 2.66 -41.70
C LEU A 65 -13.97 2.75 -43.13
N SER A 66 -13.39 3.90 -43.50
CA SER A 66 -12.81 4.10 -44.84
C SER A 66 -11.62 3.18 -45.07
N LEU A 67 -10.67 3.10 -44.12
CA LEU A 67 -9.55 2.16 -44.18
C LEU A 67 -10.02 0.69 -44.20
N GLY A 68 -11.01 0.34 -43.38
CA GLY A 68 -11.58 -1.01 -43.35
C GLY A 68 -12.21 -1.42 -44.68
N LEU A 69 -12.94 -0.51 -45.33
CA LEU A 69 -13.49 -0.73 -46.66
C LEU A 69 -12.39 -0.89 -47.72
N ILE A 70 -11.38 -0.02 -47.70
CA ILE A 70 -10.24 -0.08 -48.63
C ILE A 70 -9.54 -1.43 -48.51
N ILE A 71 -9.19 -1.86 -47.29
CA ILE A 71 -8.54 -3.16 -47.03
C ILE A 71 -9.43 -4.32 -47.51
N SER A 72 -10.74 -4.24 -47.27
CA SER A 72 -11.69 -5.28 -47.67
C SER A 72 -11.79 -5.42 -49.19
N VAL A 73 -11.82 -4.29 -49.92
CA VAL A 73 -11.83 -4.29 -51.39
C VAL A 73 -10.52 -4.86 -51.94
N PHE A 74 -9.36 -4.42 -51.43
CA PHE A 74 -8.07 -4.95 -51.86
C PHE A 74 -7.92 -6.45 -51.59
N LEU A 75 -8.37 -6.91 -50.42
CA LEU A 75 -8.34 -8.33 -50.07
C LEU A 75 -9.32 -9.15 -50.95
N GLY A 76 -10.48 -8.58 -51.28
CA GLY A 76 -11.42 -9.15 -52.25
C GLY A 76 -10.82 -9.29 -53.65
N ILE A 77 -10.25 -8.22 -54.19
CA ILE A 77 -9.59 -8.23 -55.51
C ILE A 77 -8.41 -9.22 -55.52
N GLY A 78 -7.58 -9.20 -54.48
CA GLY A 78 -6.45 -10.10 -54.32
C GLY A 78 -6.87 -11.57 -54.31
N ASN A 79 -7.96 -11.91 -53.61
CA ASN A 79 -8.53 -13.25 -53.61
C ASN A 79 -9.16 -13.62 -54.97
N ALA A 80 -9.72 -12.67 -55.72
CA ALA A 80 -10.27 -12.97 -57.05
C ALA A 80 -9.16 -13.34 -58.06
N ILE A 81 -8.04 -12.62 -58.05
CA ILE A 81 -7.01 -12.70 -59.09
C ILE A 81 -5.88 -13.68 -58.72
N SER A 82 -5.33 -13.59 -57.50
CA SER A 82 -4.10 -14.30 -57.14
C SER A 82 -4.38 -15.64 -56.45
N ILE A 83 -3.74 -16.72 -56.93
CA ILE A 83 -3.80 -18.02 -56.26
C ILE A 83 -3.03 -18.01 -54.92
N GLN A 84 -1.96 -17.22 -54.84
CA GLN A 84 -1.16 -17.06 -53.63
C GLN A 84 -1.97 -16.37 -52.52
N ILE A 85 -2.63 -15.25 -52.82
CA ILE A 85 -3.45 -14.52 -51.84
C ILE A 85 -4.63 -15.39 -51.37
N ARG A 86 -5.25 -16.16 -52.28
CA ARG A 86 -6.28 -17.15 -51.90
C ARG A 86 -5.76 -18.20 -50.95
N CYS A 87 -4.62 -18.80 -51.26
CA CYS A 87 -4.00 -19.82 -50.42
C CYS A 87 -3.69 -19.26 -49.03
N ILE A 88 -3.04 -18.09 -48.97
CA ILE A 88 -2.71 -17.40 -47.70
C ILE A 88 -3.99 -17.08 -46.90
N SER A 89 -5.03 -16.57 -47.55
CA SER A 89 -6.30 -16.22 -46.89
C SER A 89 -6.96 -17.44 -46.23
N VAL A 90 -6.95 -18.60 -46.90
CA VAL A 90 -7.45 -19.85 -46.34
C VAL A 90 -6.52 -20.41 -45.26
N LEU A 91 -5.20 -20.22 -45.40
CA LEU A 91 -4.20 -20.62 -44.40
C LEU A 91 -4.33 -19.85 -43.08
N LEU A 92 -4.93 -18.65 -43.06
CA LEU A 92 -5.18 -17.93 -41.80
C LEU A 92 -6.01 -18.75 -40.80
N LEU A 93 -6.94 -19.58 -41.29
CA LEU A 93 -7.82 -20.41 -40.44
C LEU A 93 -7.04 -21.45 -39.61
N PRO A 94 -6.23 -22.36 -40.18
CA PRO A 94 -5.41 -23.27 -39.39
C PRO A 94 -4.30 -22.54 -38.61
N MET A 95 -3.81 -21.39 -39.09
CA MET A 95 -2.78 -20.61 -38.38
C MET A 95 -3.31 -19.94 -37.11
N TYR A 96 -4.61 -19.60 -37.08
CA TYR A 96 -5.27 -19.09 -35.88
C TYR A 96 -5.27 -20.13 -34.75
N CYS A 97 -5.43 -21.41 -35.09
CA CYS A 97 -5.32 -22.50 -34.12
C CYS A 97 -3.87 -22.81 -33.72
N GLY A 98 -2.89 -22.28 -34.46
CA GLY A 98 -1.46 -22.50 -34.25
C GLY A 98 -0.84 -21.64 -33.14
N LYS A 99 0.49 -21.68 -33.03
CA LYS A 99 1.25 -20.93 -32.01
C LYS A 99 1.01 -19.42 -32.09
N ALA A 100 0.92 -18.86 -33.30
CA ALA A 100 0.71 -17.43 -33.52
C ALA A 100 -0.67 -16.98 -33.01
N GLY A 101 -1.75 -17.65 -33.43
CA GLY A 101 -3.11 -17.29 -33.01
C GLY A 101 -3.38 -17.55 -31.52
N ARG A 102 -2.84 -18.63 -30.94
CA ARG A 102 -2.88 -18.83 -29.48
C ARG A 102 -2.15 -17.71 -28.72
N GLY A 103 -1.05 -17.19 -29.28
CA GLY A 103 -0.33 -16.04 -28.71
C GLY A 103 -1.17 -14.77 -28.72
N ILE A 104 -1.89 -14.50 -29.82
CA ILE A 104 -2.82 -13.37 -29.93
C ILE A 104 -3.97 -13.52 -28.92
N LEU A 105 -4.55 -14.72 -28.81
CA LEU A 105 -5.65 -14.97 -27.89
C LEU A 105 -5.24 -14.81 -26.42
N LYS A 106 -4.03 -15.24 -26.05
CA LYS A 106 -3.44 -14.96 -24.73
C LYS A 106 -3.33 -13.46 -24.47
N ALA A 107 -2.91 -12.69 -25.47
CA ALA A 107 -2.81 -11.24 -25.36
C ALA A 107 -4.20 -10.59 -25.18
N PHE A 108 -5.24 -11.07 -25.86
CA PHE A 108 -6.62 -10.63 -25.62
C PHE A 108 -7.12 -10.95 -24.22
N VAL A 109 -6.84 -12.16 -23.71
CA VAL A 109 -7.19 -12.52 -22.34
C VAL A 109 -6.49 -11.61 -21.34
N LEU A 110 -5.19 -11.34 -21.54
CA LEU A 110 -4.45 -10.37 -20.72
C LEU A 110 -5.07 -8.97 -20.81
N ALA A 111 -5.46 -8.52 -22.00
CA ALA A 111 -6.12 -7.23 -22.18
C ALA A 111 -7.46 -7.15 -21.44
N TYR A 112 -8.23 -8.24 -21.38
CA TYR A 112 -9.44 -8.31 -20.57
C TYR A 112 -9.17 -8.33 -19.06
N VAL A 113 -8.05 -8.92 -18.63
CA VAL A 113 -7.59 -8.82 -17.22
C VAL A 113 -7.22 -7.37 -16.89
N VAL A 114 -6.51 -6.68 -17.79
CA VAL A 114 -6.14 -5.27 -17.61
C VAL A 114 -7.39 -4.38 -17.60
N ALA A 115 -8.24 -4.47 -18.62
CA ALA A 115 -9.43 -3.63 -18.77
C ALA A 115 -10.62 -4.01 -17.87
N GLY A 116 -10.54 -5.15 -17.17
CA GLY A 116 -11.53 -5.63 -16.22
C GLY A 116 -11.05 -5.44 -14.78
N PRO A 117 -10.50 -6.48 -14.13
CA PRO A 117 -10.11 -6.41 -12.72
C PRO A 117 -9.05 -5.35 -12.40
N ILE A 118 -8.05 -5.12 -13.26
CA ILE A 118 -6.99 -4.15 -12.92
C ILE A 118 -7.51 -2.71 -12.93
N THR A 119 -8.26 -2.32 -13.96
CA THR A 119 -8.92 -1.01 -14.01
C THR A 119 -9.99 -0.87 -12.93
N ASN A 120 -10.74 -1.93 -12.62
CA ASN A 120 -11.74 -1.91 -11.55
C ASN A 120 -11.10 -1.69 -10.16
N MET A 121 -9.99 -2.36 -9.87
CA MET A 121 -9.19 -2.10 -8.68
C MET A 121 -8.69 -0.65 -8.64
N ALA A 122 -8.30 -0.07 -9.78
CA ALA A 122 -7.90 1.33 -9.83
C ALA A 122 -9.08 2.29 -9.53
N PHE A 123 -10.30 1.98 -9.99
CA PHE A 123 -11.50 2.74 -9.61
C PHE A 123 -11.79 2.62 -8.11
N ASN A 124 -11.68 1.42 -7.54
CA ASN A 124 -11.85 1.20 -6.10
C ASN A 124 -10.75 1.90 -5.28
N ALA A 125 -9.50 1.90 -5.75
CA ALA A 125 -8.41 2.65 -5.13
C ALA A 125 -8.64 4.16 -5.17
N LYS A 126 -9.22 4.69 -6.27
CA LYS A 126 -9.65 6.09 -6.35
C LYS A 126 -10.69 6.42 -5.29
N GLU A 127 -11.65 5.52 -5.06
CA GLU A 127 -12.63 5.68 -3.98
C GLU A 127 -11.98 5.65 -2.60
N VAL A 128 -11.00 4.77 -2.35
CA VAL A 128 -10.21 4.78 -1.09
C VAL A 128 -9.59 6.15 -0.85
N VAL A 129 -8.91 6.71 -1.86
CA VAL A 129 -8.26 8.02 -1.76
C VAL A 129 -9.28 9.13 -1.51
N ARG A 130 -10.44 9.10 -2.20
CA ARG A 130 -11.55 10.05 -1.98
C ARG A 130 -12.08 9.97 -0.55
N VAL A 131 -12.36 8.76 -0.07
CA VAL A 131 -12.89 8.53 1.29
C VAL A 131 -11.88 8.97 2.34
N PHE A 132 -10.60 8.68 2.16
CA PHE A 132 -9.55 9.12 3.07
C PHE A 132 -9.47 10.64 3.15
N ALA A 133 -9.46 11.33 2.01
CA ALA A 133 -9.42 12.79 1.97
C ALA A 133 -10.67 13.43 2.60
N CYS A 134 -11.85 12.91 2.25
CA CYS A 134 -13.13 13.36 2.79
C CYS A 134 -13.22 13.14 4.31
N SER A 135 -12.84 11.95 4.79
CA SER A 135 -12.86 11.60 6.22
C SER A 135 -11.87 12.44 7.03
N THR A 136 -10.70 12.75 6.46
CA THR A 136 -9.71 13.62 7.08
C THR A 136 -10.23 15.05 7.22
N GLN A 137 -10.84 15.58 6.15
CA GLN A 137 -11.44 16.92 6.17
C GLN A 137 -12.64 16.99 7.12
N LEU A 138 -13.49 15.96 7.14
CA LEU A 138 -14.62 15.85 8.06
C LEU A 138 -14.13 15.77 9.50
N SER A 139 -13.11 14.95 9.79
CA SER A 139 -12.51 14.87 11.12
C SER A 139 -11.98 16.22 11.59
N CYS A 140 -11.33 16.99 10.71
CA CYS A 140 -10.87 18.34 11.02
C CYS A 140 -12.01 19.32 11.28
N ASN A 141 -13.08 19.27 10.49
CA ASN A 141 -14.27 20.09 10.73
C ASN A 141 -14.95 19.73 12.06
N ILE A 142 -15.07 18.44 12.37
CA ILE A 142 -15.62 17.96 13.65
C ILE A 142 -14.75 18.42 14.81
N THR A 143 -13.42 18.28 14.72
CA THR A 143 -12.49 18.72 15.76
C THR A 143 -12.57 20.23 15.96
N ARG A 144 -12.66 21.01 14.88
CA ARG A 144 -12.86 22.47 14.96
C ARG A 144 -14.17 22.83 15.64
N ILE A 145 -15.27 22.14 15.29
CA ILE A 145 -16.56 22.33 15.94
C ILE A 145 -16.44 21.97 17.43
N LYS A 146 -15.98 20.77 17.78
CA LYS A 146 -15.79 20.35 19.18
C LYS A 146 -14.92 21.32 19.97
N TYR A 147 -13.80 21.75 19.39
CA TYR A 147 -12.93 22.73 20.02
C TYR A 147 -13.67 24.05 20.25
N ASN A 148 -14.39 24.56 19.26
CA ASN A 148 -15.17 25.79 19.41
C ASN A 148 -16.30 25.65 20.43
N PHE A 149 -16.88 24.46 20.59
CA PHE A 149 -17.93 24.18 21.56
C PHE A 149 -17.40 23.97 22.98
N ILE A 150 -16.16 23.50 23.16
CA ILE A 150 -15.57 23.25 24.48
C ILE A 150 -14.70 24.45 24.89
N ALA A 151 -13.71 24.83 24.10
CA ALA A 151 -12.72 25.82 24.49
C ALA A 151 -13.26 27.25 24.58
N ASN A 152 -14.17 27.67 23.67
CA ASN A 152 -14.71 29.03 23.71
C ASN A 152 -15.54 29.35 24.95
N PRO A 153 -16.51 28.51 25.37
CA PRO A 153 -17.27 28.81 26.59
C PRO A 153 -16.39 28.73 27.84
N PHE A 154 -15.45 27.78 27.92
CA PHE A 154 -14.43 27.77 28.98
C PHE A 154 -13.57 29.04 29.00
N ARG A 155 -13.17 29.55 27.82
CA ARG A 155 -12.44 30.82 27.72
C ARG A 155 -13.27 32.00 28.20
N ARG A 156 -14.53 32.09 27.76
CA ARG A 156 -15.44 33.17 28.20
C ARG A 156 -15.68 33.12 29.70
N ALA A 157 -15.89 31.92 30.25
CA ALA A 157 -16.01 31.69 31.69
C ALA A 157 -14.77 32.16 32.45
N LEU A 158 -13.56 31.74 32.03
CA LEU A 158 -12.30 32.17 32.67
C LEU A 158 -12.09 33.69 32.60
N LEU A 159 -12.30 34.31 31.44
CA LEU A 159 -12.16 35.77 31.28
C LEU A 159 -13.22 36.55 32.06
N SER A 160 -14.39 35.97 32.31
CA SER A 160 -15.44 36.60 33.13
C SER A 160 -15.11 36.68 34.62
N MET A 161 -14.06 35.97 35.08
CA MET A 161 -13.57 36.03 36.47
C MET A 161 -12.67 37.23 36.74
N ASN A 162 -12.02 37.79 35.72
CA ASN A 162 -11.10 38.92 35.86
C ASN A 162 -11.69 40.09 36.70
N PRO A 163 -12.92 40.59 36.44
CA PRO A 163 -13.48 41.66 37.25
C PRO A 163 -13.68 41.29 38.73
N GLU A 164 -14.01 40.03 39.05
CA GLU A 164 -14.15 39.58 40.44
C GLU A 164 -12.78 39.46 41.13
N THR A 165 -11.76 38.99 40.42
CA THR A 165 -10.39 38.98 40.94
C THR A 165 -9.86 40.39 41.19
N ASP A 166 -10.22 41.36 40.34
CA ASP A 166 -9.86 42.76 40.52
C ASP A 166 -10.62 43.42 41.69
N GLU A 167 -11.90 43.10 41.86
CA GLU A 167 -12.71 43.53 43.01
C GLU A 167 -12.13 42.98 44.33
N PHE A 168 -11.77 41.69 44.35
CA PHE A 168 -11.13 41.06 45.51
C PHE A 168 -9.77 41.68 45.85
N LYS A 169 -8.94 41.96 44.82
CA LYS A 169 -7.71 42.75 44.99
C LYS A 169 -8.01 44.13 45.59
N GLY A 170 -9.09 44.78 45.18
CA GLY A 170 -9.59 46.03 45.75
C GLY A 170 -9.89 45.93 47.25
N THR A 171 -10.65 44.92 47.67
CA THR A 171 -10.99 44.70 49.09
C THR A 171 -9.78 44.37 49.98
N LEU A 172 -8.70 43.83 49.42
CA LEU A 172 -7.49 43.58 50.20
C LEU A 172 -6.58 44.81 50.31
N ARG A 173 -6.62 45.71 49.31
CA ARG A 173 -5.96 47.01 49.43
C ARG A 173 -6.55 47.82 50.58
N SER A 174 -7.86 47.77 50.80
CA SER A 174 -8.47 48.47 51.95
C SER A 174 -8.02 47.91 53.31
N ILE A 175 -7.66 46.62 53.41
CA ILE A 175 -7.03 46.08 54.63
C ILE A 175 -5.67 46.74 54.87
N ARG A 176 -4.88 46.97 53.82
CA ARG A 176 -3.60 47.70 53.93
C ARG A 176 -3.80 49.11 54.45
N ASP A 177 -4.84 49.79 53.98
CA ASP A 177 -5.16 51.16 54.41
C ASP A 177 -5.50 51.22 55.91
N ILE A 178 -6.03 50.13 56.49
CA ILE A 178 -6.32 50.02 57.93
C ILE A 178 -5.07 49.62 58.75
N VAL A 179 -4.24 48.72 58.22
CA VAL A 179 -3.05 48.23 58.95
C VAL A 179 -1.92 49.26 58.98
N ASN A 180 -1.77 50.06 57.92
CA ASN A 180 -0.66 51.00 57.79
C ASN A 180 -0.61 52.09 58.91
N PRO A 181 -1.72 52.74 59.31
CA PRO A 181 -1.71 53.63 60.48
C PRO A 181 -1.31 52.94 61.79
N ILE A 182 -1.69 51.67 61.99
CA ILE A 182 -1.35 50.88 63.19
C ILE A 182 0.14 50.56 63.20
N GLU A 183 0.70 50.19 62.04
CA GLU A 183 2.15 49.96 61.87
C GLU A 183 2.94 51.22 62.18
N ILE A 184 2.51 52.39 61.68
CA ILE A 184 3.14 53.68 61.99
C ILE A 184 3.07 53.96 63.50
N GLU A 185 1.93 53.75 64.16
CA GLU A 185 1.80 54.09 65.58
C GLU A 185 2.68 53.22 66.49
N LEU A 186 2.85 51.94 66.17
CA LEU A 186 3.62 50.97 66.96
C LEU A 186 5.13 50.95 66.63
N GLU A 187 5.51 51.19 65.37
CA GLU A 187 6.91 51.06 64.93
C GLU A 187 7.65 52.39 64.75
N ASN A 188 6.93 53.52 64.64
CA ASN A 188 7.59 54.82 64.39
C ASN A 188 8.45 55.26 65.58
N SER A 189 9.76 55.30 65.35
CA SER A 189 10.78 55.67 66.32
C SER A 189 11.14 57.16 66.34
N ILE A 190 10.76 57.92 65.30
CA ILE A 190 11.11 59.35 65.18
C ILE A 190 10.51 60.14 66.35
N GLU A 191 9.23 59.90 66.62
CA GLU A 191 8.50 60.58 67.70
C GLU A 191 9.08 60.29 69.10
N ILE A 192 9.60 59.08 69.31
CA ILE A 192 10.26 58.70 70.56
C ILE A 192 11.52 59.54 70.75
N GLN A 193 12.28 59.75 69.68
CA GLN A 193 13.54 60.48 69.70
C GLN A 193 13.33 61.97 69.99
N ASP A 194 12.35 62.59 69.33
CA ASP A 194 11.98 63.99 69.57
C ASP A 194 11.46 64.20 71.00
N THR A 195 10.59 63.28 71.47
CA THR A 195 10.03 63.33 72.82
C THR A 195 11.09 63.16 73.90
N LYS A 196 12.10 62.30 73.65
CA LYS A 196 13.23 62.14 74.55
C LYS A 196 14.00 63.46 74.73
N VAL A 197 14.33 64.12 73.63
CA VAL A 197 15.05 65.41 73.67
C VAL A 197 14.27 66.45 74.45
N GLU A 198 12.96 66.53 74.24
CA GLU A 198 12.11 67.50 74.96
C GLU A 198 12.05 67.25 76.48
N ASN A 199 11.95 65.98 76.89
CA ASN A 199 11.93 65.62 78.32
C ASN A 199 13.30 65.91 78.98
N ASP A 200 14.40 65.60 78.27
CA ASP A 200 15.76 65.78 78.79
C ASP A 200 16.08 67.25 79.07
N ILE A 201 15.54 68.19 78.28
CA ILE A 201 15.67 69.63 78.51
C ILE A 201 15.15 70.05 79.88
N VAL A 202 14.03 69.46 80.34
CA VAL A 202 13.45 69.79 81.64
C VAL A 202 14.28 69.18 82.77
N ASP A 203 14.71 67.93 82.64
CA ASP A 203 15.57 67.30 83.63
C ASP A 203 16.91 68.05 83.80
N ASP A 204 17.51 68.55 82.72
CA ASP A 204 18.74 69.36 82.73
C ASP A 204 18.58 70.68 83.50
N MET A 205 17.43 71.35 83.36
CA MET A 205 17.17 72.63 84.04
C MET A 205 17.20 72.52 85.57
N PHE A 206 16.91 71.35 86.12
CA PHE A 206 16.91 71.10 87.57
C PHE A 206 18.09 70.22 88.04
N TYR A 207 19.09 69.97 87.18
CA TYR A 207 20.22 69.09 87.45
C TYR A 207 19.79 67.65 87.84
N PHE A 208 18.74 67.12 87.21
CA PHE A 208 18.31 65.75 87.41
C PHE A 208 19.02 64.77 86.49
N ARG A 209 19.01 63.49 86.90
CA ARG A 209 19.34 62.40 86.00
C ARG A 209 18.18 62.23 85.01
N HIS A 210 18.48 62.24 83.72
CA HIS A 210 17.50 62.00 82.65
C HIS A 210 16.61 60.79 82.96
N LYS A 211 15.31 61.05 83.14
CA LYS A 211 14.31 60.00 83.37
C LYS A 211 14.06 59.21 82.08
N SER A 212 14.27 59.84 80.93
CA SER A 212 14.17 59.22 79.61
C SER A 212 15.17 58.05 79.45
N ASP A 213 16.39 58.19 79.97
CA ASP A 213 17.41 57.14 79.99
C ASP A 213 17.02 55.98 80.91
N GLN A 214 16.37 56.28 82.05
CA GLN A 214 15.86 55.26 82.97
C GLN A 214 14.73 54.46 82.34
N ILE A 215 13.82 55.12 81.62
CA ILE A 215 12.75 54.47 80.85
C ILE A 215 13.32 53.65 79.69
N GLN A 216 14.33 54.17 79.00
CA GLN A 216 14.98 53.47 77.91
C GLN A 216 15.69 52.20 78.40
N GLU A 217 16.36 52.25 79.55
CA GLU A 217 16.97 51.05 80.14
C GLU A 217 15.91 50.08 80.66
N LYS A 218 14.80 50.60 81.24
CA LYS A 218 13.66 49.80 81.72
C LYS A 218 13.03 48.96 80.60
N TYR A 219 12.83 49.56 79.42
CA TYR A 219 12.22 48.88 78.26
C TYR A 219 13.23 48.48 77.19
N ARG A 220 14.49 48.26 77.59
CA ARG A 220 15.54 47.86 76.67
C ARG A 220 15.17 46.56 75.95
N ILE A 221 15.25 46.62 74.63
CA ILE A 221 14.93 45.51 73.74
C ILE A 221 16.18 44.63 73.62
N SER A 222 16.03 43.35 73.92
CA SER A 222 17.08 42.35 73.71
C SER A 222 16.80 41.57 72.42
N ALA A 223 17.85 41.21 71.68
CA ALA A 223 17.73 40.35 70.51
C ALA A 223 17.19 38.95 70.83
N LYS A 224 17.17 38.54 72.11
CA LYS A 224 16.57 37.28 72.59
C LYS A 224 15.08 37.40 72.93
N ASP A 225 14.52 38.61 72.95
CA ASP A 225 13.10 38.80 73.25
C ASP A 225 12.25 38.34 72.06
N PRO A 226 11.15 37.59 72.28
CA PRO A 226 10.17 37.28 71.23
C PRO A 226 9.63 38.56 70.57
N GLU A 227 9.43 38.55 69.25
CA GLU A 227 8.92 39.69 68.48
C GLU A 227 7.68 40.38 69.10
N PRO A 228 6.64 39.65 69.59
CA PRO A 228 5.50 40.27 70.27
C PRO A 228 5.89 41.14 71.45
N ILE A 229 6.85 40.66 72.26
CA ILE A 229 7.34 41.35 73.45
C ILE A 229 8.15 42.59 73.04
N GLN A 230 8.89 42.53 71.93
CA GLN A 230 9.61 43.70 71.41
C GLN A 230 8.64 44.82 71.00
N TYR A 231 7.57 44.49 70.28
CA TYR A 231 6.54 45.47 69.89
C TYR A 231 5.83 46.06 71.09
N TRP A 232 5.47 45.23 72.07
CA TRP A 232 4.87 45.69 73.32
C TRP A 232 5.80 46.64 74.07
N LYS A 233 7.08 46.30 74.24
CA LYS A 233 8.08 47.16 74.91
C LYS A 233 8.23 48.51 74.21
N LYS A 234 8.34 48.53 72.88
CA LYS A 234 8.40 49.77 72.09
C LYS A 234 7.21 50.68 72.34
N TYR A 235 6.00 50.09 72.35
CA TYR A 235 4.79 50.86 72.54
C TYR A 235 4.63 51.40 73.97
N VAL A 236 4.87 50.57 74.98
CA VAL A 236 4.82 51.01 76.39
C VAL A 236 5.85 52.10 76.66
N GLN A 237 7.07 51.95 76.14
CA GLN A 237 8.11 52.97 76.21
C GLN A 237 7.63 54.30 75.60
N LYS A 238 7.03 54.24 74.41
CA LYS A 238 6.49 55.42 73.71
C LYS A 238 5.41 56.14 74.52
N ILE A 239 4.47 55.40 75.11
CA ILE A 239 3.38 55.97 75.92
C ILE A 239 3.91 56.58 77.23
N GLU A 240 4.85 55.92 77.90
CA GLU A 240 5.44 56.43 79.14
C GLU A 240 6.23 57.73 78.91
N LEU A 241 6.99 57.82 77.81
CA LEU A 241 7.67 59.05 77.38
C LEU A 241 6.69 60.16 76.99
N ARG A 242 5.60 59.85 76.26
CA ARG A 242 4.54 60.84 75.94
C ARG A 242 3.89 61.40 77.19
N CYS A 243 3.65 60.56 78.19
CA CYS A 243 3.10 61.01 79.47
C CYS A 243 4.07 61.92 80.21
N GLN A 244 5.36 61.57 80.28
CA GLN A 244 6.37 62.43 80.87
C GLN A 244 6.44 63.79 80.18
N ARG A 245 6.40 63.81 78.84
CA ARG A 245 6.37 65.04 78.05
C ARG A 245 5.24 65.98 78.46
N GLN A 246 4.05 65.45 78.77
CA GLN A 246 2.94 66.28 79.24
C GLN A 246 3.22 66.89 80.63
N ILE A 247 3.86 66.14 81.52
CA ILE A 247 4.29 66.63 82.83
C ILE A 247 5.37 67.69 82.68
N ASP A 248 6.38 67.43 81.85
CA ASP A 248 7.50 68.33 81.57
C ASP A 248 7.01 69.64 80.94
N HIS A 249 6.04 69.58 80.03
CA HIS A 249 5.35 70.76 79.51
C HIS A 249 4.63 71.55 80.61
N ALA A 250 3.96 70.88 81.55
CA ALA A 250 3.31 71.53 82.68
C ALA A 250 4.33 72.21 83.62
N VAL A 251 5.50 71.60 83.82
CA VAL A 251 6.61 72.18 84.60
C VAL A 251 7.20 73.40 83.89
N ILE A 252 7.47 73.33 82.58
CA ILE A 252 7.92 74.48 81.78
C ILE A 252 6.90 75.62 81.86
N TYR A 253 5.61 75.31 81.75
CA TYR A 253 4.55 76.30 81.82
C TYR A 253 4.47 76.96 83.19
N CYS A 254 4.59 76.18 84.27
CA CYS A 254 4.69 76.69 85.63
C CYS A 254 5.89 77.64 85.77
N MET A 255 7.08 77.22 85.32
CA MET A 255 8.30 78.04 85.39
C MET A 255 8.16 79.36 84.65
N ARG A 256 7.51 79.34 83.49
CA ARG A 256 7.22 80.55 82.72
C ARG A 256 6.33 81.52 83.49
N ILE A 257 5.29 81.03 84.17
CA ILE A 257 4.39 81.86 84.99
C ILE A 257 5.15 82.49 86.16
N PHE A 258 5.95 81.71 86.89
CA PHE A 258 6.71 82.22 88.03
C PHE A 258 7.80 83.21 87.61
N SER A 259 8.54 82.91 86.54
CA SER A 259 9.54 83.84 85.97
C SER A 259 8.91 85.14 85.48
N SER A 260 7.77 85.05 84.78
CA SER A 260 7.03 86.23 84.33
C SER A 260 6.54 87.07 85.51
N SER A 261 5.99 86.42 86.54
CA SER A 261 5.51 87.09 87.76
C SER A 261 6.65 87.73 88.55
N TYR A 262 7.82 87.08 88.62
CA TYR A 262 9.04 87.63 89.21
C TYR A 262 9.51 88.90 88.47
N ASN A 263 9.58 88.85 87.14
CA ASN A 263 9.99 90.00 86.32
C ASN A 263 9.03 91.19 86.48
N ILE A 264 7.72 90.92 86.53
CA ILE A 264 6.69 91.95 86.79
C ILE A 264 6.89 92.56 88.19
N CYS A 265 7.04 91.73 89.23
CA CYS A 265 7.29 92.19 90.60
C CYS A 265 8.54 93.07 90.70
N TYR A 266 9.65 92.64 90.08
CA TYR A 266 10.92 93.35 90.07
C TYR A 266 10.81 94.72 89.37
N SER A 267 10.03 94.80 88.28
CA SER A 267 9.82 96.05 87.53
C SER A 267 9.00 97.10 88.26
N ILE A 268 8.14 96.70 89.22
CA ILE A 268 7.24 97.60 89.97
C ILE A 268 7.94 98.19 91.22
N LEU A 269 8.92 97.49 91.82
CA LEU A 269 9.52 97.83 93.12
C LEU A 269 11.06 97.98 93.07
N PRO A 270 11.64 99.08 92.55
CA PRO A 270 13.09 99.17 92.32
C PRO A 270 13.97 99.30 93.58
N ILE A 271 13.43 99.74 94.72
CA ILE A 271 14.23 100.03 95.94
C ILE A 271 14.23 98.85 96.95
N HIS A 272 13.18 98.02 96.94
CA HIS A 272 13.02 96.88 97.86
C HIS A 272 12.78 95.53 97.15
N ALA A 273 13.10 95.43 95.85
CA ALA A 273 12.83 94.27 95.00
C ALA A 273 13.36 92.95 95.59
N GLY A 274 14.57 92.98 96.18
CA GLY A 274 15.29 91.79 96.62
C GLY A 274 14.63 91.02 97.77
N ILE A 275 13.74 91.64 98.56
CA ILE A 275 13.08 90.98 99.72
C ILE A 275 11.64 90.57 99.36
N VAL A 276 10.89 91.43 98.66
CA VAL A 276 9.47 91.18 98.35
C VAL A 276 9.31 90.20 97.19
N CYS A 277 10.17 90.26 96.17
CA CYS A 277 10.07 89.40 95.00
C CYS A 277 10.84 88.08 95.12
N TRP A 278 11.64 87.88 96.18
CA TRP A 278 12.37 86.63 96.44
C TRP A 278 11.48 85.39 96.43
N PRO A 279 10.29 85.34 97.06
CA PRO A 279 9.46 84.13 97.07
C PRO A 279 9.04 83.65 95.67
N LEU A 280 8.99 84.55 94.70
CA LEU A 280 8.68 84.24 93.29
C LEU A 280 9.88 83.67 92.52
N MET A 281 11.09 83.72 93.10
CA MET A 281 12.32 83.18 92.54
C MET A 281 12.56 81.70 92.94
N LEU A 282 11.69 81.12 93.79
CA LEU A 282 11.80 79.71 94.19
C LEU A 282 11.38 78.79 93.04
N GLN A 283 12.37 78.41 92.24
CA GLN A 283 12.29 77.35 91.21
C GLN A 283 11.69 76.03 91.75
N ASN A 284 11.85 75.77 93.05
CA ASN A 284 11.33 74.58 93.72
C ASN A 284 9.79 74.53 93.81
N ALA A 285 9.07 75.64 93.62
CA ALA A 285 7.60 75.64 93.64
C ALA A 285 6.98 74.94 92.41
N CYS A 286 7.70 74.94 91.27
CA CYS A 286 7.27 74.29 90.04
C CYS A 286 7.72 72.82 89.92
N HIS A 287 8.27 72.26 91.00
CA HIS A 287 8.77 70.90 91.08
C HIS A 287 7.63 69.87 91.29
N ILE A 288 6.66 69.89 90.37
CA ILE A 288 5.44 69.07 90.40
C ILE A 288 5.72 67.64 89.90
N ASP A 289 6.78 67.47 89.11
CA ASP A 289 7.25 66.19 88.57
C ASP A 289 7.51 65.13 89.66
N ARG A 290 7.99 65.52 90.85
CA ARG A 290 8.24 64.61 91.99
C ARG A 290 6.98 63.93 92.51
N TYR A 291 5.84 64.61 92.41
CA TYR A 291 4.56 64.08 92.88
C TYR A 291 3.79 63.39 91.75
N LEU A 292 3.86 63.91 90.52
CA LEU A 292 3.10 63.39 89.38
C LEU A 292 3.84 62.33 88.54
N GLY A 293 5.16 62.21 88.64
CA GLY A 293 5.96 61.29 87.81
C GLY A 293 5.62 59.80 87.99
N SER A 294 4.97 59.44 89.11
CA SER A 294 4.47 58.08 89.34
C SER A 294 3.24 57.71 88.52
N LEU A 295 2.53 58.70 87.95
CA LEU A 295 1.31 58.50 87.15
C LEU A 295 1.59 57.93 85.76
N CYS A 296 2.83 58.04 85.26
CA CYS A 296 3.18 57.61 83.91
C CYS A 296 3.54 56.13 83.78
N LYS A 297 3.27 55.30 84.80
CA LYS A 297 3.54 53.85 84.75
C LYS A 297 2.37 53.10 84.10
N TYR A 298 2.46 52.82 82.79
CA TYR A 298 1.38 52.18 82.02
C TYR A 298 1.49 50.65 81.89
N GLU A 299 2.48 50.04 82.53
CA GLU A 299 2.76 48.60 82.48
C GLU A 299 1.59 47.71 82.93
N VAL A 300 0.71 48.22 83.80
CA VAL A 300 -0.46 47.49 84.34
C VAL A 300 -1.76 47.80 83.57
N LEU A 301 -1.77 48.84 82.73
CA LEU A 301 -2.97 49.31 82.02
C LEU A 301 -3.06 48.80 80.58
N LEU A 302 -1.93 48.42 79.99
CA LEU A 302 -1.83 47.92 78.62
C LEU A 302 -1.96 46.40 78.58
N ASP A 303 -2.76 45.89 77.65
CA ASP A 303 -2.96 44.46 77.45
C ASP A 303 -1.63 43.79 77.02
N PRO A 304 -1.16 42.75 77.75
CA PRO A 304 0.03 42.00 77.34
C PRO A 304 -0.12 41.34 75.95
N GLY A 305 -1.35 41.09 75.48
CA GLY A 305 -1.63 40.51 74.17
C GLY A 305 -1.49 41.46 72.97
N LEU A 306 -1.26 42.76 73.20
CA LEU A 306 -1.19 43.77 72.13
C LEU A 306 -0.11 43.42 71.08
N GLY A 307 1.07 43.00 71.53
CA GLY A 307 2.19 42.65 70.65
C GLY A 307 1.92 41.42 69.79
N GLU A 308 1.22 40.43 70.32
CA GLU A 308 0.84 39.21 69.59
C GLU A 308 -0.21 39.55 68.52
N GLY A 309 -1.24 40.31 68.89
CA GLY A 309 -2.28 40.76 67.96
C GLY A 309 -1.71 41.55 66.78
N TYR A 310 -0.78 42.47 67.03
CA TYR A 310 -0.12 43.23 65.97
C TYR A 310 0.75 42.34 65.07
N MET A 311 1.54 41.42 65.63
CA MET A 311 2.37 40.50 64.85
C MET A 311 1.53 39.63 63.91
N TYR A 312 0.41 39.07 64.39
CA TYR A 312 -0.49 38.28 63.56
C TYR A 312 -1.16 39.12 62.47
N LEU A 313 -1.59 40.34 62.79
CA LEU A 313 -2.17 41.27 61.83
C LEU A 313 -1.18 41.62 60.71
N LYS A 314 0.07 41.95 61.07
CA LYS A 314 1.15 42.25 60.13
C LYS A 314 1.45 41.05 59.22
N LYS A 315 1.63 39.87 59.81
CA LYS A 315 1.92 38.64 59.08
C LYS A 315 0.80 38.25 58.12
N ALA A 316 -0.45 38.36 58.56
CA ALA A 316 -1.61 38.11 57.70
C ALA A 316 -1.65 39.08 56.51
N SER A 317 -1.53 40.39 56.77
CA SER A 317 -1.51 41.43 55.74
C SER A 317 -0.46 41.18 54.66
N VAL A 318 0.80 40.97 55.06
CA VAL A 318 1.92 40.74 54.12
C VAL A 318 1.69 39.47 53.30
N THR A 319 1.32 38.37 53.97
CA THR A 319 1.09 37.07 53.29
C THR A 319 -0.04 37.15 52.28
N PHE A 320 -1.12 37.89 52.57
CA PHE A 320 -2.22 38.04 51.62
C PHE A 320 -1.87 38.93 50.44
N ILE A 321 -1.11 40.01 50.65
CA ILE A 321 -0.77 40.97 49.59
C ILE A 321 0.25 40.40 48.60
N GLU A 322 1.30 39.73 49.10
CA GLU A 322 2.37 39.19 48.25
C GLU A 322 1.84 38.09 47.32
N ASN A 323 1.07 37.15 47.86
CA ASN A 323 0.57 36.00 47.08
C ASN A 323 -0.45 36.37 45.99
N LEU A 324 -1.09 37.55 46.06
CA LEU A 324 -2.16 37.94 45.14
C LEU A 324 -1.72 38.92 44.05
N ASN A 325 -0.59 39.61 44.24
CA ASN A 325 -0.03 40.46 43.18
C ASN A 325 0.48 39.63 41.99
N ASP A 326 0.84 38.37 42.21
CA ASP A 326 1.33 37.45 41.17
C ASP A 326 0.21 36.75 40.36
N VAL A 327 -1.05 36.91 40.75
CA VAL A 327 -2.17 36.27 40.04
C VAL A 327 -2.60 37.13 38.85
N ASN A 328 -2.18 36.74 37.65
CA ASN A 328 -2.59 37.35 36.39
C ASN A 328 -3.13 36.29 35.43
N ILE A 329 -4.45 36.30 35.20
CA ILE A 329 -5.12 35.32 34.32
C ILE A 329 -5.02 35.83 32.88
N SER A 330 -4.10 35.24 32.11
CA SER A 330 -4.00 35.48 30.67
C SER A 330 -4.28 34.19 29.91
N VAL A 331 -5.30 34.22 29.06
CA VAL A 331 -5.65 33.09 28.19
C VAL A 331 -5.05 33.34 26.81
N ARG A 332 -4.11 32.51 26.38
CA ARG A 332 -3.57 32.55 25.01
C ARG A 332 -4.54 31.88 24.04
N GLU A 333 -4.78 32.50 22.89
CA GLU A 333 -5.58 31.91 21.81
C GLU A 333 -4.83 30.75 21.15
N ILE A 334 -5.47 29.58 21.14
CA ILE A 334 -5.05 28.39 20.39
C ILE A 334 -6.08 28.16 19.28
N VAL A 335 -6.41 29.17 18.48
CA VAL A 335 -7.52 29.01 17.52
C VAL A 335 -7.23 29.75 16.23
N GLU A 336 -6.62 29.04 15.28
CA GLU A 336 -6.95 29.14 13.84
C GLU A 336 -6.13 28.13 13.01
N ASN A 337 -4.91 27.83 13.43
CA ASN A 337 -3.98 26.95 12.71
C ASN A 337 -3.58 25.75 13.58
N ASP A 338 -4.47 24.80 13.84
CA ASP A 338 -4.03 23.50 14.36
C ASP A 338 -3.06 22.89 13.32
N PRO A 339 -1.75 22.79 13.60
CA PRO A 339 -0.78 22.27 12.66
C PRO A 339 -1.13 20.84 12.25
N HIS A 340 -1.85 20.09 13.10
CA HIS A 340 -2.27 18.73 12.80
C HIS A 340 -3.31 18.69 11.68
N CYS A 341 -4.31 19.57 11.71
CA CYS A 341 -5.32 19.63 10.65
C CYS A 341 -4.79 20.15 9.32
N ARG A 342 -3.84 21.09 9.35
CA ARG A 342 -3.17 21.55 8.12
C ARG A 342 -2.35 20.44 7.50
N LEU A 343 -1.53 19.75 8.30
CA LEU A 343 -0.70 18.62 7.86
C LEU A 343 -1.56 17.47 7.30
N ALA A 344 -2.69 17.17 7.95
CA ALA A 344 -3.59 16.11 7.51
C ALA A 344 -4.26 16.47 6.16
N LYS A 345 -4.63 17.74 5.97
CA LYS A 345 -5.17 18.23 4.68
C LYS A 345 -4.11 18.22 3.58
N GLU A 346 -2.91 18.72 3.85
CA GLU A 346 -1.78 18.69 2.91
C GLU A 346 -1.42 17.25 2.51
N SER A 347 -1.42 16.31 3.46
CA SER A 347 -1.17 14.89 3.20
C SER A 347 -2.25 14.27 2.29
N ALA A 348 -3.52 14.62 2.52
CA ALA A 348 -4.63 14.15 1.68
C ALA A 348 -4.53 14.69 0.24
N GLU A 349 -4.19 15.97 0.06
CA GLU A 349 -3.99 16.59 -1.25
C GLU A 349 -2.81 15.94 -2.00
N GLN A 350 -1.67 15.74 -1.31
CA GLN A 350 -0.51 15.04 -1.89
C GLN A 350 -0.84 13.62 -2.36
N LEU A 351 -1.65 12.88 -1.59
CA LEU A 351 -2.07 11.53 -1.97
C LEU A 351 -2.97 11.55 -3.22
N ILE A 352 -3.88 12.51 -3.34
CA ILE A 352 -4.75 12.68 -4.52
C ILE A 352 -3.89 12.97 -5.76
N ASP A 353 -2.95 13.90 -5.67
CA ASP A 353 -2.11 14.29 -6.79
C ASP A 353 -1.17 13.15 -7.23
N ALA A 354 -0.55 12.46 -6.28
CA ALA A 354 0.27 11.28 -6.54
C ALA A 354 -0.54 10.16 -7.23
N PHE A 355 -1.77 9.92 -6.77
CA PHE A 355 -2.65 8.93 -7.39
C PHE A 355 -3.04 9.33 -8.82
N LYS A 356 -3.37 10.61 -9.05
CA LYS A 356 -3.77 11.13 -10.36
C LYS A 356 -2.66 10.97 -11.40
N GLU A 357 -1.41 11.23 -11.01
CA GLU A 357 -0.23 11.01 -11.87
C GLU A 357 -0.12 9.52 -12.27
N LYS A 358 -0.15 8.60 -11.30
CA LYS A 358 -0.03 7.16 -11.57
C LYS A 358 -1.21 6.61 -12.37
N TYR A 359 -2.42 7.11 -12.12
CA TYR A 359 -3.61 6.74 -12.88
C TYR A 359 -3.50 7.18 -14.35
N SER A 360 -2.96 8.38 -14.62
CA SER A 360 -2.71 8.86 -15.99
C SER A 360 -1.73 7.93 -16.73
N ILE A 361 -0.62 7.56 -16.08
CA ILE A 361 0.38 6.64 -16.65
C ILE A 361 -0.26 5.27 -16.97
N MET A 362 -1.14 4.78 -16.09
CA MET A 362 -1.86 3.53 -16.32
C MET A 362 -2.78 3.62 -17.56
N GLN A 363 -3.48 4.74 -17.75
CA GLN A 363 -4.32 4.95 -18.94
C GLN A 363 -3.50 4.97 -20.23
N GLU A 364 -2.34 5.63 -20.23
CA GLU A 364 -1.41 5.60 -21.35
C GLU A 364 -0.88 4.19 -21.63
N ALA A 365 -0.54 3.43 -20.59
CA ALA A 365 -0.10 2.04 -20.73
C ALA A 365 -1.19 1.14 -21.35
N ILE A 366 -2.46 1.34 -21.01
CA ILE A 366 -3.60 0.62 -21.63
C ILE A 366 -3.69 0.94 -23.13
N LEU A 367 -3.47 2.20 -23.52
CA LEU A 367 -3.43 2.59 -24.93
C LEU A 367 -2.29 1.85 -25.67
N VAL A 368 -1.09 1.79 -25.07
CA VAL A 368 0.05 1.05 -25.63
C VAL A 368 -0.27 -0.43 -25.79
N VAL A 369 -0.88 -1.08 -24.78
CA VAL A 369 -1.30 -2.48 -24.85
C VAL A 369 -2.26 -2.70 -26.03
N ASN A 370 -3.24 -1.82 -26.22
CA ASN A 370 -4.19 -1.92 -27.33
C ASN A 370 -3.51 -1.82 -28.70
N VAL A 371 -2.54 -0.91 -28.86
CA VAL A 371 -1.73 -0.81 -30.09
C VAL A 371 -0.91 -2.09 -30.32
N CYS A 372 -0.28 -2.63 -29.28
CA CYS A 372 0.45 -3.90 -29.36
C CYS A 372 -0.45 -5.06 -29.81
N LEU A 373 -1.71 -5.13 -29.36
CA LEU A 373 -2.64 -6.20 -29.77
C LEU A 373 -2.88 -6.22 -31.29
N VAL A 374 -2.98 -5.06 -31.94
CA VAL A 374 -3.16 -5.01 -33.40
C VAL A 374 -1.88 -5.39 -34.14
N LEU A 375 -0.72 -4.97 -33.65
CA LEU A 375 0.57 -5.42 -34.21
C LEU A 375 0.73 -6.94 -34.11
N LEU A 376 0.23 -7.56 -33.04
CA LEU A 376 0.24 -9.02 -32.90
C LEU A 376 -0.62 -9.72 -33.96
N PHE A 377 -1.65 -9.09 -34.53
CA PHE A 377 -2.42 -9.70 -35.61
C PHE A 377 -1.64 -9.79 -36.92
N LEU A 378 -0.78 -8.81 -37.21
CA LEU A 378 0.12 -8.89 -38.37
C LEU A 378 1.04 -10.11 -38.30
N ARG A 379 1.38 -10.58 -37.09
CA ARG A 379 2.11 -11.83 -36.87
C ARG A 379 1.38 -13.06 -37.40
N LEU A 380 0.04 -13.06 -37.40
CA LEU A 380 -0.75 -14.16 -37.95
C LEU A 380 -0.60 -14.23 -39.48
N VAL A 381 -0.68 -13.07 -40.13
CA VAL A 381 -0.53 -12.95 -41.59
C VAL A 381 0.89 -13.30 -42.02
N THR A 382 1.91 -12.78 -41.35
CA THR A 382 3.31 -13.11 -41.64
C THR A 382 3.63 -14.57 -41.35
N SER A 383 3.02 -15.19 -40.33
CA SER A 383 3.13 -16.64 -40.10
C SER A 383 2.49 -17.48 -41.21
N ALA A 384 1.38 -17.03 -41.79
CA ALA A 384 0.74 -17.72 -42.92
C ALA A 384 1.57 -17.56 -44.20
N GLN A 385 2.07 -16.36 -44.47
CA GLN A 385 2.92 -16.06 -45.62
C GLN A 385 4.26 -16.82 -45.55
N SER A 386 4.96 -16.77 -44.41
CA SER A 386 6.21 -17.53 -44.22
C SER A 386 6.02 -19.03 -44.41
N TYR A 387 4.91 -19.61 -43.92
CA TYR A 387 4.61 -21.02 -44.16
C TYR A 387 4.38 -21.30 -45.65
N HIS A 388 3.61 -20.46 -46.33
CA HIS A 388 3.37 -20.56 -47.77
C HIS A 388 4.68 -20.50 -48.57
N ASP A 389 5.54 -19.53 -48.26
CA ASP A 389 6.79 -19.31 -49.00
C ASP A 389 7.78 -20.46 -48.74
N LEU A 390 7.90 -20.93 -47.50
CA LEU A 390 8.70 -22.13 -47.16
C LEU A 390 8.16 -23.39 -47.84
N TYR A 391 6.84 -23.53 -47.95
CA TYR A 391 6.19 -24.67 -48.62
C TYR A 391 6.55 -24.73 -50.12
N LEU A 392 6.64 -23.57 -50.78
CA LEU A 392 6.97 -23.46 -52.20
C LEU A 392 8.47 -23.48 -52.48
N THR A 393 9.30 -22.96 -51.58
CA THR A 393 10.76 -22.86 -51.78
C THR A 393 11.47 -24.13 -51.33
N ASN A 394 11.22 -24.61 -50.11
CA ASN A 394 11.92 -25.73 -49.50
C ASN A 394 11.11 -27.04 -49.61
N ILE A 395 11.68 -28.06 -50.26
CA ILE A 395 11.02 -29.36 -50.49
C ILE A 395 10.98 -30.21 -49.21
N ASP A 396 11.97 -30.06 -48.33
CA ASP A 396 12.13 -30.86 -47.11
C ASP A 396 11.32 -30.31 -45.93
N TYR A 397 11.03 -29.01 -45.94
CA TYR A 397 10.23 -28.35 -44.91
C TYR A 397 8.85 -29.01 -44.78
N ASP A 398 8.43 -29.40 -43.57
CA ASP A 398 7.11 -30.02 -43.28
C ASP A 398 6.73 -31.24 -44.17
N ASN A 399 7.72 -31.93 -44.75
CA ASN A 399 7.52 -33.05 -45.67
C ASN A 399 7.65 -34.41 -44.97
N VAL A 400 6.83 -34.65 -43.95
CA VAL A 400 6.85 -35.87 -43.12
C VAL A 400 5.61 -36.75 -43.26
N TYR A 401 4.64 -36.34 -44.07
CA TYR A 401 3.35 -37.03 -44.15
C TYR A 401 3.22 -38.00 -45.33
N ILE A 402 2.65 -39.17 -45.06
CA ILE A 402 2.35 -40.24 -46.03
C ILE A 402 0.93 -40.05 -46.55
N THR A 403 0.81 -39.79 -47.84
CA THR A 403 -0.46 -39.48 -48.52
C THR A 403 -1.02 -40.68 -49.28
N GLY A 404 -2.26 -40.59 -49.78
CA GLY A 404 -2.84 -41.60 -50.67
C GLY A 404 -2.04 -41.80 -51.97
N TYR A 405 -1.43 -40.73 -52.51
CA TYR A 405 -0.54 -40.85 -53.68
C TYR A 405 0.75 -41.62 -53.36
N PHE A 406 1.34 -41.43 -52.18
CA PHE A 406 2.48 -42.22 -51.70
C PHE A 406 2.14 -43.72 -51.66
N LYS A 407 0.97 -44.07 -51.09
CA LYS A 407 0.50 -45.46 -51.00
C LYS A 407 0.30 -46.09 -52.40
N ARG A 408 -0.21 -45.30 -53.36
CA ARG A 408 -0.35 -45.75 -54.77
C ARG A 408 0.99 -46.02 -55.44
N ILE A 409 2.03 -45.22 -55.18
CA ILE A 409 3.39 -45.48 -55.69
C ILE A 409 3.91 -46.81 -55.12
N ASP A 410 3.75 -47.03 -53.82
CA ASP A 410 4.22 -48.24 -53.15
C ASP A 410 3.50 -49.49 -53.68
N GLN A 411 2.18 -49.42 -53.86
CA GLN A 411 1.38 -50.51 -54.43
C GLN A 411 1.81 -50.85 -55.88
N ARG A 412 2.08 -49.84 -56.71
CA ARG A 412 2.60 -50.08 -58.08
C ARG A 412 3.97 -50.75 -58.08
N ARG A 413 4.84 -50.43 -57.10
CA ARG A 413 6.14 -51.09 -56.96
C ARG A 413 6.01 -52.51 -56.42
N ARG A 414 5.06 -52.74 -55.50
CA ARG A 414 4.70 -54.07 -55.01
C ARG A 414 4.27 -54.99 -56.15
N ASN A 415 3.38 -54.51 -57.01
CA ASN A 415 2.92 -55.26 -58.19
C ASN A 415 4.05 -55.55 -59.20
N LYS A 416 5.12 -54.75 -59.18
CA LYS A 416 6.32 -54.93 -60.03
C LYS A 416 7.44 -55.71 -59.32
N HIS A 417 7.15 -56.35 -58.18
CA HIS A 417 8.13 -57.06 -57.35
C HIS A 417 9.39 -56.23 -56.99
N LYS A 418 9.25 -54.90 -56.87
CA LYS A 418 10.32 -53.99 -56.43
C LYS A 418 10.25 -53.78 -54.93
N CYS A 419 11.37 -53.35 -54.32
CA CYS A 419 11.42 -52.94 -52.92
C CYS A 419 10.31 -51.92 -52.58
N THR A 420 9.53 -52.24 -51.54
CA THR A 420 8.40 -51.48 -51.01
C THR A 420 8.73 -50.82 -49.67
N LEU A 421 8.09 -49.69 -49.39
CA LEU A 421 8.26 -48.91 -48.17
C LEU A 421 7.24 -49.26 -47.08
N LEU A 422 6.06 -49.78 -47.39
CA LEU A 422 5.06 -50.14 -46.37
C LEU A 422 5.06 -51.66 -46.09
N PRO A 423 4.96 -52.11 -44.82
CA PRO A 423 4.75 -51.32 -43.59
C PRO A 423 5.99 -50.54 -43.13
N LEU A 424 5.77 -49.43 -42.41
CA LEU A 424 6.85 -48.63 -41.81
C LEU A 424 7.52 -49.40 -40.66
N LYS A 425 8.84 -49.33 -40.62
CA LYS A 425 9.65 -49.87 -39.51
C LYS A 425 9.41 -49.07 -38.24
N LYS A 426 9.54 -49.67 -37.05
CA LYS A 426 9.38 -48.95 -35.77
C LYS A 426 10.15 -47.63 -35.69
N MET A 427 11.38 -47.59 -36.20
CA MET A 427 12.20 -46.38 -36.26
C MET A 427 11.60 -45.24 -37.10
N GLU A 428 10.87 -45.61 -38.14
CA GLU A 428 10.25 -44.69 -39.10
C GLU A 428 8.90 -44.19 -38.59
N ARG A 429 8.18 -44.98 -37.78
CA ARG A 429 6.84 -44.64 -37.23
C ARG A 429 6.83 -43.41 -36.34
N ASN A 430 7.96 -43.09 -35.70
CA ASN A 430 8.10 -41.87 -34.89
C ASN A 430 8.41 -40.62 -35.73
N ARG A 431 8.78 -40.79 -37.00
CA ARG A 431 9.22 -39.69 -37.89
C ARG A 431 8.21 -39.38 -39.00
N TYR A 432 7.55 -40.39 -39.55
CA TYR A 432 6.59 -40.23 -40.65
C TYR A 432 5.16 -40.49 -40.19
N ILE A 433 4.25 -39.63 -40.64
CA ILE A 433 2.87 -39.57 -40.14
C ILE A 433 1.91 -39.90 -41.29
N ASP A 434 1.01 -40.86 -41.12
CA ASP A 434 -0.08 -41.04 -42.07
C ASP A 434 -1.07 -39.89 -41.92
N VAL A 435 -1.39 -39.21 -43.02
CA VAL A 435 -2.28 -38.04 -43.02
C VAL A 435 -3.65 -38.36 -42.41
N TYR A 436 -4.12 -39.60 -42.59
CA TYR A 436 -5.47 -40.02 -42.17
C TYR A 436 -5.51 -40.68 -40.78
N LEU A 437 -4.36 -40.94 -40.14
CA LEU A 437 -4.32 -41.50 -38.78
C LEU A 437 -4.55 -40.39 -37.76
N THR A 438 -5.72 -40.34 -37.12
CA THR A 438 -6.08 -39.32 -36.11
C THR A 438 -5.38 -39.46 -34.76
N SER A 439 -4.58 -40.52 -34.58
CA SER A 439 -3.88 -40.79 -33.33
C SER A 439 -2.75 -39.80 -33.03
N TYR A 440 -2.64 -39.46 -31.75
CA TYR A 440 -1.57 -38.61 -31.20
C TYR A 440 -0.21 -39.30 -31.25
N ILE A 441 0.82 -38.57 -31.67
CA ILE A 441 2.19 -39.08 -31.63
C ILE A 441 2.74 -38.91 -30.19
N PRO A 442 3.48 -39.89 -29.64
CA PRO A 442 4.04 -39.79 -28.29
C PRO A 442 4.87 -38.53 -28.04
N SER A 443 5.64 -38.09 -29.05
CA SER A 443 6.46 -36.88 -28.98
C SER A 443 5.65 -35.57 -28.98
N GLU A 444 4.42 -35.58 -29.49
CA GLU A 444 3.52 -34.42 -29.45
C GLU A 444 2.87 -34.26 -28.06
N ARG A 445 2.62 -35.37 -27.35
CA ARG A 445 2.02 -35.36 -26.00
C ARG A 445 2.87 -34.61 -24.99
N SER A 446 4.19 -34.82 -24.99
CA SER A 446 5.10 -34.11 -24.08
C SER A 446 5.09 -32.60 -24.33
N LYS A 447 5.03 -32.17 -25.60
CA LYS A 447 4.98 -30.74 -25.95
C LYS A 447 3.70 -30.07 -25.49
N ILE A 448 2.59 -30.79 -25.55
CA ILE A 448 1.28 -30.31 -25.08
C ILE A 448 1.26 -30.20 -23.58
N PHE A 449 1.78 -31.20 -22.86
CA PHE A 449 1.88 -31.13 -21.42
C PHE A 449 2.61 -29.86 -20.96
N THR A 450 3.77 -29.54 -21.55
CA THR A 450 4.49 -28.30 -21.24
C THR A 450 3.69 -27.05 -21.56
N GLN A 451 2.91 -27.05 -22.65
CA GLN A 451 2.07 -25.89 -23.00
C GLN A 451 0.85 -25.75 -22.09
N ILE A 452 0.24 -26.86 -21.64
CA ILE A 452 -0.84 -26.87 -20.66
C ILE A 452 -0.32 -26.31 -19.34
N LEU A 453 0.84 -26.79 -18.86
CA LEU A 453 1.46 -26.28 -17.63
C LEU A 453 1.70 -24.75 -17.68
N LYS A 454 2.16 -24.24 -18.83
CA LYS A 454 2.33 -22.79 -19.02
C LYS A 454 1.00 -22.05 -19.00
N LEU A 455 -0.04 -22.60 -19.65
CA LEU A 455 -1.37 -22.01 -19.67
C LEU A 455 -2.03 -22.01 -18.29
N THR A 456 -1.84 -23.08 -17.50
CA THR A 456 -2.38 -23.15 -16.13
C THR A 456 -1.71 -22.12 -15.22
N LEU A 457 -0.39 -21.91 -15.35
CA LEU A 457 0.31 -20.88 -14.59
C LEU A 457 -0.20 -19.48 -14.94
N GLU A 458 -0.36 -19.18 -16.23
CA GLU A 458 -0.96 -17.92 -16.70
C GLU A 458 -2.41 -17.74 -16.18
N ALA A 459 -3.23 -18.80 -16.19
CA ALA A 459 -4.59 -18.75 -15.66
C ALA A 459 -4.62 -18.49 -14.15
N ILE A 460 -3.71 -19.10 -13.38
CA ILE A 460 -3.55 -18.83 -11.95
C ILE A 460 -3.25 -17.34 -11.73
N THR A 461 -2.30 -16.76 -12.48
CA THR A 461 -1.99 -15.32 -12.35
C THR A 461 -3.16 -14.40 -12.72
N ALA A 462 -4.00 -14.79 -13.69
CA ALA A 462 -5.22 -14.01 -13.98
C ALA A 462 -6.25 -14.15 -12.84
N THR A 463 -6.41 -15.36 -12.29
CA THR A 463 -7.33 -15.61 -11.18
C THR A 463 -6.93 -14.84 -9.93
N THR A 464 -5.63 -14.64 -9.65
CA THR A 464 -5.18 -13.83 -8.51
C THR A 464 -5.62 -12.37 -8.65
N PHE A 465 -5.55 -11.77 -9.85
CA PHE A 465 -6.04 -10.39 -10.05
C PHE A 465 -7.56 -10.29 -9.90
N VAL A 466 -8.30 -11.27 -10.41
CA VAL A 466 -9.77 -11.34 -10.24
C VAL A 466 -10.14 -11.49 -8.76
N MET A 467 -9.41 -12.32 -8.02
CA MET A 467 -9.62 -12.52 -6.59
C MET A 467 -9.27 -11.26 -5.80
N LEU A 468 -8.14 -10.61 -6.09
CA LEU A 468 -7.74 -9.36 -5.44
C LEU A 468 -8.77 -8.26 -5.65
N ASP A 469 -9.30 -8.11 -6.87
CA ASP A 469 -10.36 -7.14 -7.13
C ASP A 469 -11.63 -7.43 -6.31
N ARG A 470 -12.05 -8.69 -6.26
CA ARG A 470 -13.22 -9.09 -5.48
C ARG A 470 -13.04 -8.81 -3.99
N LEU A 471 -11.86 -9.13 -3.45
CA LEU A 471 -11.51 -8.82 -2.06
C LEU A 471 -11.50 -7.31 -1.81
N PHE A 472 -11.02 -6.51 -2.77
CA PHE A 472 -10.98 -5.06 -2.62
C PHE A 472 -12.39 -4.44 -2.60
N TYR A 473 -13.28 -4.93 -3.47
CA TYR A 473 -14.70 -4.59 -3.45
C TYR A 473 -15.34 -4.95 -2.11
N GLU A 474 -15.16 -6.18 -1.63
CA GLU A 474 -15.75 -6.64 -0.36
C GLU A 474 -15.23 -5.84 0.83
N ALA A 475 -13.92 -5.52 0.86
CA ALA A 475 -13.35 -4.68 1.91
C ALA A 475 -13.98 -3.30 1.96
N LEU A 476 -14.18 -2.64 0.81
CA LEU A 476 -14.84 -1.35 0.73
C LEU A 476 -16.31 -1.41 1.11
N ASP A 477 -17.00 -2.49 0.75
CA ASP A 477 -18.42 -2.68 1.09
C ASP A 477 -18.61 -2.88 2.61
N VAL A 478 -17.71 -3.63 3.26
CA VAL A 478 -17.65 -3.75 4.72
C VAL A 478 -17.45 -2.37 5.36
N VAL A 479 -16.47 -1.58 4.88
CA VAL A 479 -16.25 -0.22 5.40
C VAL A 479 -17.50 0.63 5.23
N ARG A 480 -18.18 0.56 4.08
CA ARG A 480 -19.44 1.28 3.84
C ARG A 480 -20.52 0.93 4.87
N GLN A 481 -20.69 -0.36 5.16
CA GLN A 481 -21.73 -0.85 6.06
C GLN A 481 -21.49 -0.43 7.51
N TYR A 482 -20.23 -0.44 7.98
CA TYR A 482 -19.90 -0.10 9.36
C TYR A 482 -19.62 1.39 9.60
N ALA A 483 -19.29 2.17 8.56
CA ALA A 483 -18.99 3.60 8.69
C ALA A 483 -20.23 4.52 8.64
N ASP A 484 -21.42 3.97 8.37
CA ASP A 484 -22.67 4.72 8.46
C ASP A 484 -23.03 4.93 9.93
N SER A 485 -22.85 6.14 10.44
CA SER A 485 -23.14 6.49 11.83
C SER A 485 -23.65 7.93 11.90
N GLU A 486 -24.85 8.10 12.45
CA GLU A 486 -25.41 9.41 12.79
C GLU A 486 -25.07 9.72 14.25
N HIS A 487 -24.15 10.67 14.49
CA HIS A 487 -23.82 11.11 15.85
C HIS A 487 -24.77 12.24 16.26
N TYR A 488 -25.71 11.94 17.15
CA TYR A 488 -26.52 12.93 17.84
C TYR A 488 -25.76 13.41 19.09
N GLY A 489 -25.37 14.68 19.14
CA GLY A 489 -24.80 15.28 20.35
C GLY A 489 -25.89 15.54 21.40
N ILE A 490 -25.84 14.81 22.52
CA ILE A 490 -26.59 15.04 23.77
C ILE A 490 -25.56 15.52 24.81
N GLY A 491 -25.83 16.45 25.74
CA GLY A 491 -27.08 17.07 26.15
C GLY A 491 -26.88 18.22 27.15
N ASP A 492 -28.02 18.74 27.56
CA ASP A 492 -28.22 19.83 28.53
C ASP A 492 -27.50 19.55 29.86
N LEU A 493 -26.68 20.48 30.35
CA LEU A 493 -26.03 20.41 31.65
C LEU A 493 -26.60 21.51 32.55
N ASP A 494 -27.52 21.17 33.43
CA ASP A 494 -28.08 22.07 34.43
C ASP A 494 -27.34 21.85 35.78
N VAL A 495 -26.55 22.85 36.21
CA VAL A 495 -25.77 22.78 37.46
C VAL A 495 -26.15 23.92 38.37
N LEU A 496 -26.75 23.58 39.51
CA LEU A 496 -27.14 24.55 40.54
C LEU A 496 -26.00 24.75 41.55
N VAL A 497 -25.53 25.98 41.75
CA VAL A 497 -24.49 26.32 42.74
C VAL A 497 -25.09 26.96 43.98
N GLU A 498 -25.16 26.23 45.08
CA GLU A 498 -25.62 26.72 46.37
C GLU A 498 -24.50 27.41 47.18
N GLY A 499 -24.82 28.50 47.89
CA GLY A 499 -23.90 29.23 48.77
C GLY A 499 -23.82 30.74 48.49
N LYS A 500 -23.47 31.55 49.49
CA LYS A 500 -23.27 33.00 49.35
C LYS A 500 -21.81 33.32 49.68
N GLY A 501 -21.08 33.95 48.75
CA GLY A 501 -19.67 34.29 48.92
C GLY A 501 -18.92 34.39 47.58
N PHE A 502 -17.68 34.90 47.62
CA PHE A 502 -16.82 35.10 46.45
C PHE A 502 -16.63 33.81 45.63
N LEU A 503 -16.24 32.71 46.28
CA LEU A 503 -16.06 31.40 45.66
C LEU A 503 -17.34 30.90 44.97
N ALA A 504 -18.49 31.09 45.61
CA ALA A 504 -19.77 30.68 45.05
C ALA A 504 -20.15 31.54 43.83
N SER A 505 -19.89 32.86 43.85
CA SER A 505 -20.08 33.76 42.69
C SER A 505 -19.20 33.35 41.50
N MET A 506 -17.92 33.07 41.77
CA MET A 506 -16.93 32.67 40.77
C MET A 506 -17.35 31.37 40.06
N VAL A 507 -17.74 30.34 40.82
CA VAL A 507 -18.20 29.05 40.26
C VAL A 507 -19.50 29.22 39.47
N ARG A 508 -20.43 30.06 39.94
CA ARG A 508 -21.71 30.34 39.26
C ARG A 508 -21.50 31.01 37.90
N LYS A 509 -20.62 32.01 37.81
CA LYS A 509 -20.28 32.65 36.52
C LYS A 509 -19.59 31.70 35.54
N VAL A 510 -18.79 30.75 36.03
CA VAL A 510 -18.20 29.72 35.16
C VAL A 510 -19.30 28.86 34.56
N ILE A 511 -20.20 28.36 35.39
CA ILE A 511 -21.30 27.49 34.96
C ILE A 511 -22.26 28.26 34.04
N ASP A 512 -22.61 29.51 34.35
CA ASP A 512 -23.45 30.36 33.48
C ASP A 512 -22.76 30.66 32.13
N GLY A 513 -21.43 30.80 32.13
CA GLY A 513 -20.62 30.93 30.92
C GLY A 513 -20.61 29.66 30.05
N LEU A 514 -20.73 28.48 30.68
CA LEU A 514 -20.84 27.17 30.03
C LEU A 514 -22.29 26.86 29.57
N GLY A 515 -23.30 27.27 30.34
CA GLY A 515 -24.72 27.02 30.07
C GLY A 515 -25.34 27.87 28.95
N LYS A 516 -24.71 29.01 28.59
CA LYS A 516 -25.14 29.86 27.44
C LYS A 516 -24.72 29.32 26.07
N VAL A 517 -24.19 28.10 25.99
CA VAL A 517 -23.87 27.45 24.71
C VAL A 517 -25.18 26.97 24.10
N ASN A 518 -25.66 27.65 23.06
CA ASN A 518 -26.81 27.19 22.29
C ASN A 518 -26.54 25.76 21.78
N THR A 519 -27.21 24.80 22.39
CA THR A 519 -27.26 23.39 22.02
C THR A 519 -28.14 23.21 20.79
N SER A 520 -27.85 23.91 19.69
CA SER A 520 -28.37 23.46 18.40
C SER A 520 -27.69 22.13 18.11
N SER A 521 -28.48 21.06 18.05
CA SER A 521 -28.02 19.71 17.73
C SER A 521 -27.31 19.71 16.38
N ILE A 522 -25.97 19.85 16.39
CA ILE A 522 -25.17 19.75 15.17
C ILE A 522 -25.21 18.30 14.74
N CYS A 523 -26.09 18.00 13.78
CA CYS A 523 -26.13 16.71 13.11
C CYS A 523 -24.98 16.65 12.10
N LEU A 524 -23.87 16.01 12.49
CA LEU A 524 -22.77 15.70 11.59
C LEU A 524 -23.01 14.33 10.96
N SER A 525 -23.27 14.31 9.64
CA SER A 525 -23.47 13.09 8.88
C SER A 525 -22.24 12.75 8.05
N ASN A 526 -21.81 11.49 8.06
CA ASN A 526 -20.68 10.98 7.28
C ASN A 526 -21.07 10.45 5.89
N LYS A 527 -22.33 10.63 5.46
CA LYS A 527 -22.89 9.97 4.26
C LYS A 527 -22.14 10.30 2.96
N GLU A 528 -21.65 11.53 2.79
CA GLU A 528 -20.90 11.93 1.58
C GLU A 528 -19.51 11.29 1.49
N CYS A 529 -18.90 10.95 2.63
CA CYS A 529 -17.58 10.33 2.69
C CYS A 529 -17.62 8.79 2.66
N LEU A 530 -18.80 8.16 2.52
CA LEU A 530 -18.88 6.71 2.41
C LEU A 530 -18.30 6.21 1.07
N PRO A 531 -17.57 5.08 1.05
CA PRO A 531 -17.06 4.50 -0.18
C PRO A 531 -18.18 4.04 -1.11
N GLN A 532 -17.97 4.21 -2.42
CA GLN A 532 -18.85 3.70 -3.46
C GLN A 532 -18.16 2.55 -4.21
N PRO A 533 -18.20 1.31 -3.68
CA PRO A 533 -17.46 0.20 -4.25
C PRO A 533 -18.00 -0.17 -5.64
N HIS A 534 -17.10 -0.35 -6.60
CA HIS A 534 -17.43 -0.73 -7.97
C HIS A 534 -17.13 -2.22 -8.20
N ALA A 535 -18.13 -2.98 -8.64
CA ALA A 535 -17.99 -4.39 -8.96
C ALA A 535 -17.71 -4.59 -10.47
N ILE A 536 -16.91 -5.60 -10.80
CA ILE A 536 -16.68 -5.98 -12.20
C ILE A 536 -17.97 -6.53 -12.83
N LEU A 537 -18.24 -6.13 -14.07
CA LEU A 537 -19.32 -6.71 -14.86
C LEU A 537 -19.09 -8.23 -15.10
N PRO A 538 -20.13 -9.09 -14.91
CA PRO A 538 -20.04 -10.54 -15.14
C PRO A 538 -19.46 -10.93 -16.50
N SER A 539 -19.64 -10.09 -17.53
CA SER A 539 -19.12 -10.32 -18.88
C SER A 539 -17.60 -10.49 -18.95
N TYR A 540 -16.83 -9.85 -18.07
CA TYR A 540 -15.37 -9.97 -18.05
C TYR A 540 -14.93 -11.35 -17.55
N TYR A 541 -15.62 -11.93 -16.58
CA TYR A 541 -15.34 -13.30 -16.11
C TYR A 541 -15.52 -14.31 -17.25
N PHE A 542 -16.63 -14.21 -17.99
CA PHE A 542 -16.86 -15.07 -19.14
C PHE A 542 -15.82 -14.88 -20.25
N LYS A 543 -15.38 -13.65 -20.53
CA LYS A 543 -14.34 -13.37 -21.53
C LYS A 543 -12.97 -13.94 -21.12
N ILE A 544 -12.58 -13.79 -19.85
CA ILE A 544 -11.28 -14.27 -19.34
C ILE A 544 -11.27 -15.81 -19.31
N TYR A 545 -12.20 -16.43 -18.57
CA TYR A 545 -12.22 -17.89 -18.41
C TYR A 545 -12.65 -18.62 -19.68
N GLY A 546 -13.62 -18.06 -20.43
CA GLY A 546 -13.98 -18.56 -21.75
C GLY A 546 -12.81 -18.46 -22.73
N GLY A 547 -12.00 -17.39 -22.66
CA GLY A 547 -10.77 -17.25 -23.43
C GLY A 547 -9.73 -18.33 -23.12
N TYR A 548 -9.48 -18.63 -21.84
CA TYR A 548 -8.58 -19.72 -21.44
C TYR A 548 -9.09 -21.10 -21.88
N LEU A 549 -10.39 -21.37 -21.74
CA LEU A 549 -11.02 -22.59 -22.25
C LEU A 549 -10.89 -22.71 -23.77
N TRP A 550 -11.05 -21.59 -24.49
CA TRP A 550 -10.87 -21.55 -25.94
C TRP A 550 -9.41 -21.83 -26.33
N ILE A 551 -8.42 -21.25 -25.64
CA ILE A 551 -6.99 -21.55 -25.86
C ILE A 551 -6.72 -23.05 -25.64
N LEU A 552 -7.29 -23.63 -24.59
CA LEU A 552 -7.16 -25.05 -24.29
C LEU A 552 -7.76 -25.91 -25.41
N ALA A 553 -8.95 -25.57 -25.91
CA ALA A 553 -9.57 -26.24 -27.05
C ALA A 553 -8.68 -26.16 -28.31
N LEU A 554 -8.16 -24.98 -28.64
CA LEU A 554 -7.25 -24.78 -29.77
C LEU A 554 -5.95 -25.58 -29.63
N LEU A 555 -5.47 -25.78 -28.40
CA LEU A 555 -4.29 -26.58 -28.11
C LEU A 555 -4.51 -28.07 -28.42
N TYR A 556 -5.69 -28.61 -28.10
CA TYR A 556 -6.08 -29.95 -28.50
C TYR A 556 -6.31 -30.09 -30.00
N LEU A 557 -6.79 -29.04 -30.68
CA LEU A 557 -7.01 -29.01 -32.12
C LEU A 557 -5.73 -28.82 -32.96
N ASN A 558 -4.65 -28.32 -32.35
CA ASN A 558 -3.38 -28.01 -33.00
C ASN A 558 -2.78 -29.11 -33.93
N PRO A 559 -2.73 -30.42 -33.59
CA PRO A 559 -2.20 -31.43 -34.51
C PRO A 559 -3.04 -31.57 -35.78
N TYR A 560 -4.36 -31.36 -35.70
CA TYR A 560 -5.26 -31.42 -36.84
C TYR A 560 -5.08 -30.20 -37.74
N THR A 561 -4.87 -29.02 -37.15
CA THR A 561 -4.66 -27.78 -37.92
C THR A 561 -3.30 -27.76 -38.63
N LEU A 562 -2.27 -28.37 -38.03
CA LEU A 562 -0.97 -28.60 -38.69
C LEU A 562 -1.07 -29.50 -39.94
N ARG A 563 -2.02 -30.45 -39.95
CA ARG A 563 -2.28 -31.28 -41.13
C ARG A 563 -3.12 -30.51 -42.16
N LEU A 564 -4.09 -29.73 -41.69
CA LEU A 564 -4.96 -28.92 -42.53
C LEU A 564 -4.17 -27.90 -43.36
N ARG A 565 -3.17 -27.22 -42.78
CA ARG A 565 -2.33 -26.25 -43.54
C ARG A 565 -1.64 -26.88 -44.76
N ARG A 566 -1.14 -28.12 -44.64
CA ARG A 566 -0.54 -28.84 -45.77
C ARG A 566 -1.57 -29.20 -46.81
N LEU A 567 -2.75 -29.68 -46.41
CA LEU A 567 -3.84 -30.03 -47.32
C LEU A 567 -4.29 -28.81 -48.14
N ILE A 568 -4.36 -27.63 -47.52
CA ILE A 568 -4.68 -26.37 -48.20
C ILE A 568 -3.62 -26.05 -49.26
N CYS A 569 -2.33 -26.03 -48.89
CA CYS A 569 -1.26 -25.77 -49.87
C CYS A 569 -1.19 -26.82 -50.99
N GLY A 570 -1.39 -28.10 -50.66
CA GLY A 570 -1.38 -29.18 -51.64
C GLY A 570 -2.56 -29.13 -52.61
N PHE A 571 -3.68 -28.56 -52.18
CA PHE A 571 -4.83 -28.28 -53.04
C PHE A 571 -4.54 -27.15 -54.05
N PHE A 572 -4.00 -26.01 -53.58
CA PHE A 572 -3.69 -24.88 -54.46
C PHE A 572 -2.49 -25.13 -55.39
N TYR A 573 -1.53 -25.96 -54.96
CA TYR A 573 -0.30 -26.26 -55.70
C TYR A 573 -0.11 -27.77 -55.92
N PRO A 574 -0.95 -28.43 -56.74
CA PRO A 574 -0.94 -29.89 -56.90
C PRO A 574 0.36 -30.43 -57.54
N HIS A 575 0.99 -29.66 -58.43
CA HIS A 575 2.29 -30.02 -59.01
C HIS A 575 3.41 -30.02 -57.97
N ARG A 576 3.46 -28.99 -57.10
CA ARG A 576 4.44 -28.91 -56.03
C ARG A 576 4.25 -30.05 -55.03
N GLU A 577 3.00 -30.38 -54.68
CA GLU A 577 2.70 -31.50 -53.78
C GLU A 577 3.16 -32.84 -54.35
N LYS A 578 2.95 -33.08 -55.65
CA LYS A 578 3.44 -34.29 -56.33
C LYS A 578 4.96 -34.41 -56.27
N GLN A 579 5.69 -33.31 -56.51
CA GLN A 579 7.16 -33.27 -56.41
C GLN A 579 7.64 -33.61 -54.99
N ARG A 580 7.01 -33.03 -53.97
CA ARG A 580 7.36 -33.27 -52.56
C ARG A 580 7.12 -34.71 -52.13
N ILE A 581 6.02 -35.33 -52.58
CA ILE A 581 5.73 -36.74 -52.29
C ILE A 581 6.75 -37.66 -52.99
N LEU A 582 7.12 -37.37 -54.24
CA LEU A 582 8.14 -38.14 -54.97
C LEU A 582 9.52 -38.02 -54.31
N HIS A 583 9.89 -36.81 -53.90
CA HIS A 583 11.13 -36.55 -53.16
C HIS A 583 11.16 -37.33 -51.84
N LEU A 584 10.09 -37.25 -51.04
CA LEU A 584 9.95 -37.98 -49.79
C LEU A 584 10.07 -39.50 -50.01
N TYR A 585 9.39 -40.04 -51.03
CA TYR A 585 9.46 -41.46 -51.36
C TYR A 585 10.89 -41.90 -51.70
N ASN A 586 11.57 -41.14 -52.55
CA ASN A 586 12.94 -41.43 -52.96
C ASN A 586 13.94 -41.26 -51.81
N ASP A 587 13.74 -40.27 -50.94
CA ASP A 587 14.56 -40.02 -49.76
C ASP A 587 14.44 -41.17 -48.75
N ILE A 588 13.22 -41.65 -48.46
CA ILE A 588 13.01 -42.82 -47.60
C ILE A 588 13.65 -44.06 -48.23
N LEU A 589 13.52 -44.26 -49.55
CA LEU A 589 14.16 -45.37 -50.24
C LEU A 589 15.69 -45.32 -50.10
N LYS A 590 16.31 -44.16 -50.33
CA LYS A 590 17.76 -43.93 -50.16
C LYS A 590 18.20 -44.21 -48.72
N LYS A 591 17.42 -43.76 -47.73
CA LYS A 591 17.66 -44.01 -46.31
C LYS A 591 17.59 -45.50 -45.97
N ARG A 592 16.65 -46.25 -46.56
CA ARG A 592 16.57 -47.71 -46.40
C ARG A 592 17.75 -48.44 -47.02
N LEU A 593 18.25 -48.00 -48.17
CA LEU A 593 19.46 -48.58 -48.78
C LEU A 593 20.71 -48.37 -47.91
N ARG A 594 20.76 -47.26 -47.16
CA ARG A 594 21.84 -46.96 -46.20
C ARG A 594 21.52 -47.37 -44.77
N MET A 595 20.45 -48.13 -44.54
CA MET A 595 19.93 -48.37 -43.19
C MET A 595 20.95 -49.06 -42.29
N GLN A 596 21.67 -50.07 -42.80
CA GLN A 596 22.71 -50.77 -42.03
C GLN A 596 23.78 -49.83 -41.47
N LYS A 597 24.24 -48.85 -42.27
CA LYS A 597 25.18 -47.83 -41.80
C LYS A 597 24.57 -46.95 -40.71
N THR A 598 23.31 -46.53 -40.88
CA THR A 598 22.61 -45.72 -39.86
C THR A 598 22.34 -46.47 -38.56
N LEU A 599 22.05 -47.77 -38.62
CA LEU A 599 21.86 -48.62 -37.44
C LEU A 599 23.15 -48.77 -36.65
N ARG A 600 24.28 -48.98 -37.34
CA ARG A 600 25.62 -49.03 -36.72
C ARG A 600 25.97 -47.72 -36.02
N LYS A 601 25.81 -46.57 -36.69
CA LYS A 601 26.07 -45.25 -36.08
C LYS A 601 25.21 -45.01 -34.84
N LYS A 602 23.92 -45.35 -34.90
CA LYS A 602 23.02 -45.23 -33.74
C LYS A 602 23.41 -46.16 -32.59
N ALA A 603 23.80 -47.40 -32.90
CA ALA A 603 24.31 -48.32 -31.89
C ALA A 603 25.56 -47.77 -31.20
N VAL A 604 26.53 -47.23 -31.94
CA VAL A 604 27.72 -46.56 -31.37
C VAL A 604 27.31 -45.44 -30.41
N GLN A 605 26.43 -44.55 -30.85
CA GLN A 605 25.97 -43.42 -30.02
C GLN A 605 25.25 -43.88 -28.76
N ALA A 606 24.36 -44.88 -28.86
CA ALA A 606 23.63 -45.42 -27.72
C ALA A 606 24.55 -46.17 -26.74
N VAL A 607 25.53 -46.92 -27.24
CA VAL A 607 26.54 -47.60 -26.42
C VAL A 607 27.39 -46.57 -25.67
N ARG A 608 27.88 -45.53 -26.36
CA ARG A 608 28.64 -44.42 -25.72
C ARG A 608 27.80 -43.70 -24.67
N ALA A 609 26.55 -43.37 -24.98
CA ALA A 609 25.65 -42.70 -24.05
C ALA A 609 25.37 -43.56 -22.81
N HIS A 610 25.27 -44.88 -22.95
CA HIS A 610 25.10 -45.79 -21.82
C HIS A 610 26.31 -45.80 -20.88
N TYR A 611 27.54 -45.85 -21.43
CA TYR A 611 28.76 -45.82 -20.61
C TYR A 611 29.05 -44.44 -20.01
N LEU A 612 28.62 -43.35 -20.66
CA LEU A 612 28.73 -41.97 -20.15
C LEU A 612 27.61 -41.60 -19.17
N SER A 613 26.46 -42.29 -19.21
CA SER A 613 25.39 -42.03 -18.27
C SER A 613 25.78 -42.57 -16.89
N GLY A 614 25.79 -41.68 -15.88
CA GLY A 614 26.07 -42.04 -14.49
C GLY A 614 25.00 -42.95 -13.86
N GLU A 615 24.96 -43.02 -12.52
CA GLU A 615 23.97 -43.83 -11.83
C GLU A 615 22.53 -43.37 -12.13
N ASN A 616 21.78 -44.20 -12.84
CA ASN A 616 20.39 -43.99 -13.22
C ASN A 616 19.48 -45.01 -12.51
N LEU A 617 18.15 -44.78 -12.49
CA LEU A 617 17.18 -45.70 -11.88
C LEU A 617 17.30 -47.15 -12.42
N LEU A 618 17.71 -47.30 -13.68
CA LEU A 618 18.00 -48.60 -14.29
C LEU A 618 19.25 -49.25 -13.70
N SER A 619 20.36 -48.52 -13.53
CA SER A 619 21.60 -49.07 -12.97
C SER A 619 21.44 -49.42 -11.49
N LEU A 620 20.67 -48.62 -10.72
CA LEU A 620 20.29 -48.91 -9.34
C LEU A 620 19.47 -50.20 -9.22
N ARG A 621 18.49 -50.42 -10.12
CA ARG A 621 17.70 -51.66 -10.17
C ARG A 621 18.56 -52.88 -10.50
N ILE A 622 19.51 -52.75 -11.44
CA ILE A 622 20.41 -53.83 -11.83
C ILE A 622 21.40 -54.17 -10.69
N ARG A 623 21.86 -53.17 -9.94
CA ARG A 623 22.81 -53.33 -8.82
C ARG A 623 22.17 -53.93 -7.57
N PHE A 624 20.91 -53.60 -7.26
CA PHE A 624 20.20 -54.08 -6.07
C PHE A 624 18.83 -54.71 -6.41
N PRO A 625 18.79 -55.85 -7.13
CA PRO A 625 17.54 -56.43 -7.62
C PRO A 625 16.57 -56.87 -6.50
N GLN A 626 17.10 -57.24 -5.32
CA GLN A 626 16.30 -57.70 -4.17
C GLN A 626 15.57 -56.55 -3.44
N LEU A 627 16.20 -55.38 -3.32
CA LEU A 627 15.60 -54.20 -2.67
C LEU A 627 14.81 -53.32 -3.65
N LEU A 628 15.30 -53.20 -4.89
CA LEU A 628 14.85 -52.23 -5.88
C LEU A 628 14.14 -52.88 -7.07
N GLY A 629 13.80 -54.17 -7.00
CA GLY A 629 13.11 -54.90 -8.07
C GLY A 629 11.74 -54.33 -8.44
N TRP A 630 11.02 -53.72 -7.49
CA TRP A 630 9.72 -53.07 -7.70
C TRP A 630 9.80 -51.87 -8.65
N LEU A 631 10.97 -51.22 -8.79
CA LEU A 631 11.19 -50.15 -9.77
C LEU A 631 10.94 -50.62 -11.20
N GLY A 632 10.94 -51.93 -11.47
CA GLY A 632 10.49 -52.49 -12.74
C GLY A 632 9.05 -52.11 -13.13
N ALA A 633 8.23 -51.62 -12.20
CA ALA A 633 6.92 -51.04 -12.53
C ALA A 633 7.05 -49.69 -13.29
N LEU A 634 8.10 -48.92 -13.04
CA LEU A 634 8.33 -47.61 -13.67
C LEU A 634 8.97 -47.75 -15.06
N PRO A 635 8.53 -46.96 -16.06
CA PRO A 635 9.10 -47.01 -17.41
C PRO A 635 10.57 -46.54 -17.47
N LEU A 636 11.01 -45.68 -16.55
CA LEU A 636 12.40 -45.19 -16.51
C LEU A 636 13.42 -46.22 -16.01
N ALA A 637 12.97 -47.26 -15.30
CA ALA A 637 13.85 -48.28 -14.70
C ALA A 637 13.78 -49.64 -15.43
N ARG A 638 13.28 -49.64 -16.67
CA ARG A 638 13.25 -50.83 -17.55
C ARG A 638 14.27 -50.71 -18.65
N MET A 639 14.69 -51.87 -19.18
CA MET A 639 15.60 -51.92 -20.32
C MET A 639 14.95 -51.27 -21.53
N LYS A 640 15.78 -50.65 -22.36
CA LYS A 640 15.39 -50.02 -23.63
C LYS A 640 16.09 -50.74 -24.77
N CYS A 641 15.43 -50.86 -25.91
CA CYS A 641 16.08 -51.41 -27.10
C CYS A 641 17.22 -50.48 -27.55
N LEU A 642 18.40 -51.06 -27.84
CA LEU A 642 19.59 -50.31 -28.23
C LEU A 642 19.37 -49.38 -29.43
N ILE A 643 18.46 -49.74 -30.34
CA ILE A 643 18.25 -49.05 -31.61
C ILE A 643 17.04 -48.14 -31.57
N CYS A 644 15.88 -48.65 -31.14
CA CYS A 644 14.60 -47.93 -31.17
C CYS A 644 14.20 -47.25 -29.88
N GLU A 645 14.95 -47.49 -28.80
CA GLU A 645 14.66 -46.97 -27.46
C GLU A 645 13.26 -47.32 -26.92
N GLU A 646 12.58 -48.28 -27.56
CA GLU A 646 11.33 -48.84 -27.05
C GLU A 646 11.62 -49.45 -25.67
N ILE A 647 10.70 -49.23 -24.72
CA ILE A 647 10.85 -49.71 -23.35
C ILE A 647 10.31 -51.15 -23.29
N GLU A 648 10.99 -51.99 -22.55
CA GLU A 648 10.54 -53.36 -22.27
C GLU A 648 9.09 -53.37 -21.72
N PRO A 649 8.18 -54.16 -22.33
CA PRO A 649 6.80 -54.25 -21.89
C PRO A 649 6.73 -54.86 -20.48
N ASN A 650 5.71 -54.46 -19.71
CA ASN A 650 5.54 -55.01 -18.37
C ASN A 650 5.11 -56.48 -18.48
N LEU A 651 5.88 -57.40 -17.90
CA LEU A 651 5.63 -58.85 -17.88
C LEU A 651 4.21 -59.24 -17.42
N LYS A 652 3.50 -58.37 -16.67
CA LYS A 652 2.11 -58.59 -16.24
C LYS A 652 1.04 -58.37 -17.32
N LYS A 653 1.36 -57.74 -18.46
CA LYS A 653 0.44 -57.60 -19.61
C LYS A 653 1.00 -58.39 -20.79
N ARG A 654 0.61 -59.67 -20.89
CA ARG A 654 1.05 -60.60 -21.94
C ARG A 654 0.55 -60.16 -23.33
N CYS A 655 1.44 -60.19 -24.33
CA CYS A 655 1.26 -60.82 -25.65
C CYS A 655 2.56 -60.68 -26.49
N ASP A 656 3.14 -61.82 -26.87
CA ASP A 656 3.95 -62.12 -28.08
C ASP A 656 4.90 -61.05 -28.65
N LYS A 657 5.80 -60.51 -27.84
CA LYS A 657 6.98 -59.82 -28.39
C LYS A 657 8.24 -60.41 -27.77
N SER A 658 8.97 -61.20 -28.55
CA SER A 658 10.31 -61.67 -28.23
C SER A 658 11.25 -60.48 -28.06
N TRP A 659 11.87 -60.39 -26.88
CA TRP A 659 13.01 -59.52 -26.64
C TRP A 659 14.26 -60.37 -26.70
N HIS A 660 15.25 -59.90 -27.45
CA HIS A 660 16.47 -60.63 -27.71
C HIS A 660 17.61 -60.01 -26.92
N ASN A 661 18.24 -60.82 -26.08
CA ASN A 661 19.45 -60.45 -25.34
C ASN A 661 20.68 -60.87 -26.14
N CYS A 662 21.78 -60.14 -25.97
CA CYS A 662 23.05 -60.54 -26.58
C CYS A 662 23.55 -61.87 -26.01
N SER A 663 24.09 -62.76 -26.85
CA SER A 663 24.68 -64.03 -26.42
C SER A 663 25.99 -63.87 -25.63
N SER A 664 26.60 -62.68 -25.64
CA SER A 664 27.83 -62.40 -24.88
C SER A 664 27.51 -62.08 -23.42
N ILE A 665 28.13 -62.81 -22.49
CA ILE A 665 27.92 -62.72 -21.03
C ILE A 665 28.19 -61.30 -20.49
N ARG A 666 29.03 -60.51 -21.16
CA ARG A 666 29.41 -59.14 -20.73
C ARG A 666 28.60 -58.02 -21.37
N CYS A 667 27.63 -58.32 -22.23
CA CYS A 667 26.90 -57.30 -22.99
C CYS A 667 25.50 -57.07 -22.39
N PRO A 668 25.23 -55.90 -21.77
CA PRO A 668 23.95 -55.63 -21.10
C PRO A 668 22.83 -55.17 -22.05
N PHE A 669 23.06 -55.14 -23.36
CA PHE A 669 22.14 -54.55 -24.33
C PHE A 669 21.09 -55.53 -24.83
N VAL A 670 19.88 -55.00 -25.05
CA VAL A 670 18.71 -55.77 -25.50
C VAL A 670 18.12 -55.19 -26.79
N TYR A 671 17.46 -56.03 -27.58
CA TYR A 671 16.81 -55.66 -28.83
C TYR A 671 15.35 -56.10 -28.87
N CYS A 672 14.49 -55.28 -29.49
CA CYS A 672 13.14 -55.72 -29.84
C CYS A 672 13.20 -56.61 -31.10
N ASP A 673 12.20 -57.49 -31.28
CA ASP A 673 12.15 -58.45 -32.39
C ASP A 673 12.40 -57.87 -33.79
N GLU A 674 11.77 -56.73 -34.11
CA GLU A 674 11.96 -56.05 -35.41
C GLU A 674 13.39 -55.55 -35.60
N CYS A 675 13.97 -54.94 -34.55
CA CYS A 675 15.34 -54.41 -34.61
C CYS A 675 16.37 -55.55 -34.69
N TRP A 676 16.12 -56.68 -34.03
CA TRP A 676 17.00 -57.84 -34.09
C TRP A 676 17.07 -58.43 -35.51
N LYS A 677 15.91 -58.57 -36.17
CA LYS A 677 15.81 -59.00 -37.58
C LYS A 677 16.48 -58.01 -38.53
N ASP A 678 16.29 -56.72 -38.32
CA ASP A 678 16.84 -55.66 -39.17
C ASP A 678 18.37 -55.56 -39.15
N VAL A 679 19.00 -56.01 -38.07
CA VAL A 679 20.46 -56.04 -37.91
C VAL A 679 21.09 -57.32 -38.49
N GLY A 680 20.27 -58.34 -38.83
CA GLY A 680 20.74 -59.63 -39.29
C GLY A 680 20.99 -60.63 -38.17
N SER A 681 20.28 -60.49 -37.03
CA SER A 681 20.38 -61.39 -35.87
C SER A 681 21.76 -61.46 -35.21
N SER A 682 22.54 -60.38 -35.31
CA SER A 682 23.83 -60.21 -34.64
C SER A 682 23.81 -58.98 -33.73
N CYS A 683 24.58 -58.99 -32.64
CA CYS A 683 24.63 -57.85 -31.73
C CYS A 683 25.63 -56.78 -32.22
N LEU A 684 25.14 -55.59 -32.58
CA LEU A 684 26.01 -54.48 -33.01
C LEU A 684 26.95 -53.99 -31.91
N ALA A 685 26.54 -54.05 -30.64
CA ALA A 685 27.40 -53.64 -29.52
C ALA A 685 28.62 -54.55 -29.31
N CYS A 686 28.61 -55.77 -29.86
CA CYS A 686 29.72 -56.73 -29.79
C CYS A 686 30.47 -56.88 -31.13
N ASP A 687 30.07 -56.14 -32.17
CA ASP A 687 30.74 -56.16 -33.47
C ASP A 687 32.11 -55.46 -33.35
N PRO A 688 33.24 -56.13 -33.60
CA PRO A 688 34.57 -55.50 -33.50
C PRO A 688 34.74 -54.33 -34.49
N ALA A 689 34.01 -54.33 -35.61
CA ALA A 689 33.99 -53.23 -36.57
C ALA A 689 33.34 -51.95 -36.01
N LEU A 690 32.65 -52.03 -34.86
CA LEU A 690 32.05 -50.88 -34.20
C LEU A 690 33.10 -49.95 -33.56
N ASN A 691 34.24 -50.51 -33.15
CA ASN A 691 35.38 -49.74 -32.61
C ASN A 691 36.13 -48.97 -33.70
N GLU A 692 36.18 -49.48 -34.94
CA GLU A 692 36.81 -48.78 -36.06
C GLU A 692 35.96 -47.58 -36.57
N LEU A 693 34.62 -47.70 -36.51
CA LEU A 693 33.70 -46.61 -36.86
C LEU A 693 33.66 -45.48 -35.82
N SER A 694 34.10 -45.77 -34.60
CA SER A 694 34.17 -44.84 -33.49
C SER A 694 35.15 -43.68 -33.75
N ASP A 695 36.20 -43.95 -34.52
CA ASP A 695 37.31 -43.02 -34.74
C ASP A 695 37.13 -42.15 -36.00
N VAL A 696 36.19 -42.54 -36.88
CA VAL A 696 35.96 -41.89 -38.20
C VAL A 696 34.78 -40.88 -38.17
N ASP A 697 33.91 -40.92 -37.15
CA ASP A 697 32.70 -40.07 -37.08
C ASP A 697 32.94 -38.66 -36.48
N SER A 698 34.20 -38.18 -36.42
CA SER A 698 34.54 -36.77 -36.13
C SER A 698 34.28 -35.83 -37.32
N LEU A 699 33.94 -36.36 -38.50
CA LEU A 699 33.55 -35.56 -39.67
C LEU A 699 32.02 -35.56 -39.84
N SER A 700 31.42 -34.50 -39.32
CA SER A 700 30.01 -34.16 -39.37
C SER A 700 29.47 -34.01 -40.80
N ASP A 701 28.51 -34.85 -41.19
CA ASP A 701 27.72 -34.65 -42.43
C ASP A 701 26.21 -34.59 -42.17
N ASP A 702 25.79 -34.52 -40.90
CA ASP A 702 24.39 -34.27 -40.52
C ASP A 702 24.34 -33.06 -39.57
N GLN A 703 24.34 -31.85 -40.14
CA GLN A 703 23.81 -30.71 -39.40
C GLN A 703 22.32 -30.97 -39.14
N PRO A 704 21.85 -31.00 -37.87
CA PRO A 704 20.42 -31.07 -37.61
C PRO A 704 19.78 -29.81 -38.21
N PRO A 705 18.59 -29.89 -38.80
CA PRO A 705 17.86 -28.68 -39.17
C PRO A 705 17.67 -27.86 -37.90
N ARG A 706 18.29 -26.67 -37.86
CA ARG A 706 17.98 -25.64 -36.87
C ARG A 706 16.49 -25.34 -37.01
N TYR A 707 15.72 -25.78 -36.02
CA TYR A 707 14.32 -25.36 -35.85
C TYR A 707 14.25 -23.97 -35.25
#